data_AF-A0A8T1ZEG9-F1
#
_entry.id   AF-A0A8T1ZEG9-F1
#
_cell.length_a   1.000
_cell.length_b   1.000
_cell.length_c   1.000
_cell.angle_alpha   90.00
_cell.angle_beta   90.00
_cell.angle_gamma   90.00
#
_symmetry.space_group_name_H-M   'P 1'
#
loop_
_entity.id
_entity.type
_entity.pdbx_description
1 polymer ?
#
loop_
_entity_poly.entity_id
_entity_poly.type
_entity_poly.pdbx_seq_one_letter_code
_entity_poly.pdbx_strand_id
1 'polypeptide(L)'
;MDGGDDMDSLFEGMELFTPVAELAGDNKVSSPPQSGDNETKAAEATLITAPSQPDMTEALDENLFSDLTIVTPVQHQPETIEAVTAHQSPAKNYGRQVSRRKKRAAGLRIGYGRHETNNLEEDEDDSVSQQSDSVSQVSDSVSQVSDSVAQVIDSGNQSLDSPVVSVVVGNGSSKLELVKAQIEAKLNRAHELAASVTSARKNAIRKRRQASENLRLASTTHEELEKQLEEAIEAEDFDAAERISESLAAKERDRLALLALLRQAESDCDAIESKMEEVLLSQIAAEEESASLLRRFCTDAENDAGSILEKAEAFYSDEMEKWHSCSEDVEVRKVELDIESVVVDNVRLSLNGTLEGSVEQDMKEKEMLRKKKEHLSNELEELLALVKAKEKEIDENDLQIEAVEERINNVVTGYKELQTSMDKMVNDVQAGLTQIDRETEDLARKKKDVDEFMTSEKERGAKLRDLARVSADEACEYEEVIKLRKGLMSYVSKTREERAKLVNIEEKLSEEVQKLQEEVSSTRESLKERSSKKSIIQQNITSFMDKIMFIEKRMPELEAEKKVAASTRNFKEAGRIAAEAKSLNLEKDKIQMETGKANTELEKAEHEIEETIKRLQEIERLILSKEKELAISRFQRLRIDSGTAKAERSAALELSDLEEANLLLEEAQEAESEAEKLKLTCGLKEVEEEEGEAKSYEVFVSMELIATVGLIKLQELAESVPS
;
A
#
# COMPACT_ATOMS: atom_id res chain seq x y z
N MET A 1 55.33 27.85 -14.51
CA MET A 1 54.87 27.65 -13.13
C MET A 1 53.68 26.70 -13.12
N ASP A 2 53.85 25.40 -13.24
CA ASP A 2 54.95 24.55 -13.78
C ASP A 2 54.22 23.26 -14.23
N GLY A 3 54.52 22.62 -15.36
CA GLY A 3 55.84 22.32 -15.91
C GLY A 3 56.19 20.87 -15.52
N GLY A 4 56.20 19.90 -16.42
CA GLY A 4 55.85 19.92 -17.85
C GLY A 4 55.92 18.52 -18.49
N ASP A 5 55.67 18.48 -19.79
CA ASP A 5 56.29 17.69 -20.87
C ASP A 5 56.55 16.18 -20.60
N ASP A 6 55.85 15.23 -21.26
CA ASP A 6 55.92 14.83 -22.69
C ASP A 6 57.04 13.81 -23.01
N MET A 7 56.89 13.12 -24.16
CA MET A 7 57.85 12.20 -24.81
C MET A 7 57.99 10.79 -24.21
N ASP A 8 58.25 9.73 -24.99
CA ASP A 8 57.85 9.39 -26.37
C ASP A 8 58.16 7.90 -26.67
N SER A 9 57.60 7.35 -27.76
CA SER A 9 57.97 6.08 -28.44
C SER A 9 57.89 4.74 -27.65
N LEU A 10 57.43 3.58 -28.16
CA LEU A 10 57.25 2.98 -29.50
C LEU A 10 58.41 2.02 -29.92
N PHE A 11 58.09 0.71 -29.96
CA PHE A 11 58.82 -0.44 -30.50
C PHE A 11 60.28 -0.73 -30.07
N GLU A 12 60.45 -1.65 -29.10
CA GLU A 12 61.51 -2.69 -29.10
C GLU A 12 61.15 -3.73 -27.99
N GLY A 13 61.28 -5.05 -28.13
CA GLY A 13 61.53 -5.90 -29.29
C GLY A 13 61.33 -7.38 -28.89
N MET A 14 60.55 -8.15 -29.66
CA MET A 14 60.38 -9.59 -29.45
C MET A 14 61.38 -10.37 -30.30
N GLU A 15 62.44 -10.92 -29.71
CA GLU A 15 63.30 -11.92 -30.35
C GLU A 15 63.49 -13.17 -29.47
N LEU A 16 63.97 -14.23 -30.12
CA LEU A 16 63.85 -15.62 -29.70
C LEU A 16 65.19 -16.24 -29.26
N PHE A 17 65.10 -17.50 -28.81
CA PHE A 17 66.17 -18.49 -28.66
C PHE A 17 67.06 -18.44 -27.39
N THR A 18 66.80 -19.44 -26.55
CA THR A 18 67.78 -20.26 -25.79
C THR A 18 68.98 -20.68 -26.67
N PRO A 19 70.21 -20.96 -26.13
CA PRO A 19 70.38 -22.08 -25.19
C PRO A 19 71.59 -22.15 -24.21
N VAL A 20 71.41 -23.02 -23.18
CA VAL A 20 72.40 -24.01 -22.64
C VAL A 20 73.53 -23.58 -21.67
N ALA A 21 73.75 -24.50 -20.70
CA ALA A 21 74.96 -24.80 -19.89
C ALA A 21 75.36 -24.00 -18.63
N GLU A 22 75.06 -24.63 -17.48
CA GLU A 22 76.02 -25.14 -16.46
C GLU A 22 76.69 -24.28 -15.35
N LEU A 23 76.85 -24.99 -14.21
CA LEU A 23 77.92 -24.95 -13.19
C LEU A 23 77.98 -23.87 -12.08
N ALA A 24 77.52 -24.32 -10.90
CA ALA A 24 78.16 -24.21 -9.57
C ALA A 24 78.12 -22.89 -8.76
N GLY A 25 77.99 -23.01 -7.42
CA GLY A 25 78.28 -21.92 -6.47
C GLY A 25 77.51 -21.88 -5.14
N ASP A 26 77.77 -22.81 -4.21
CA ASP A 26 77.87 -22.63 -2.73
C ASP A 26 77.30 -21.33 -2.08
N ASN A 27 76.55 -21.30 -0.96
CA ASN A 27 76.81 -22.01 0.32
C ASN A 27 75.78 -21.64 1.44
N LYS A 28 75.62 -22.53 2.44
CA LYS A 28 75.18 -22.33 3.86
C LYS A 28 73.90 -21.54 4.21
N VAL A 29 72.87 -22.12 4.88
CA VAL A 29 72.75 -22.87 6.16
C VAL A 29 72.55 -22.01 7.42
N SER A 30 71.42 -22.24 8.12
CA SER A 30 71.29 -22.25 9.59
C SER A 30 70.02 -23.02 10.01
N SER A 31 69.99 -23.57 11.23
CA SER A 31 68.96 -24.47 11.80
C SER A 31 68.84 -24.16 13.33
N PRO A 32 68.23 -24.97 14.23
CA PRO A 32 67.18 -26.02 14.19
C PRO A 32 66.08 -25.65 15.25
N PRO A 33 65.54 -26.49 16.21
CA PRO A 33 65.32 -27.96 16.34
C PRO A 33 63.92 -28.42 16.90
N GLN A 34 63.74 -29.76 17.04
CA GLN A 34 62.94 -30.50 18.07
C GLN A 34 61.38 -30.41 18.06
N SER A 35 60.59 -31.36 18.60
CA SER A 35 60.67 -32.84 18.81
C SER A 35 59.41 -33.36 19.55
N GLY A 36 58.93 -34.60 19.35
CA GLY A 36 57.99 -35.24 20.32
C GLY A 36 56.99 -36.32 19.84
N ASP A 37 57.48 -37.55 19.62
CA ASP A 37 57.01 -38.89 20.06
C ASP A 37 55.52 -39.29 20.33
N ASN A 38 55.30 -40.62 20.17
CA ASN A 38 54.25 -41.51 20.72
C ASN A 38 52.84 -41.50 20.08
N GLU A 39 52.02 -42.57 20.02
CA GLU A 39 52.01 -44.05 20.17
C GLU A 39 50.49 -44.42 20.29
N THR A 40 49.89 -45.60 20.07
CA THR A 40 50.17 -46.87 19.33
C THR A 40 48.83 -47.65 19.15
N LYS A 41 48.86 -48.76 18.37
CA LYS A 41 47.83 -49.84 18.16
C LYS A 41 46.74 -49.53 17.12
N ALA A 42 46.46 -50.32 16.07
CA ALA A 42 46.38 -51.79 15.82
C ALA A 42 44.94 -52.35 15.94
N ALA A 43 44.49 -53.36 15.17
CA ALA A 43 45.25 -54.38 14.42
C ALA A 43 44.53 -54.91 13.14
N GLU A 44 45.19 -55.85 12.44
CA GLU A 44 44.68 -56.79 11.39
C GLU A 44 44.24 -56.19 10.02
N ALA A 45 44.51 -56.80 8.85
CA ALA A 45 45.42 -57.91 8.47
C ALA A 45 45.74 -57.78 6.95
N THR A 46 47.01 -57.73 6.50
CA THR A 46 47.92 -58.86 6.18
C THR A 46 47.49 -59.68 4.95
N LEU A 47 48.28 -59.94 3.89
CA LEU A 47 49.55 -59.49 3.25
C LEU A 47 49.50 -60.06 1.78
N ILE A 48 50.33 -59.83 0.76
CA ILE A 48 51.67 -59.24 0.45
C ILE A 48 51.54 -58.63 -1.01
N THR A 49 52.50 -58.07 -1.76
CA THR A 49 53.98 -57.94 -1.76
C THR A 49 54.40 -56.62 -2.47
N ALA A 50 55.71 -56.42 -2.73
CA ALA A 50 56.30 -55.43 -3.68
C ALA A 50 57.54 -56.08 -4.37
N PRO A 51 58.40 -55.41 -5.18
CA PRO A 51 58.36 -54.07 -5.82
C PRO A 51 58.78 -54.05 -7.32
N SER A 52 59.09 -52.85 -7.87
CA SER A 52 60.09 -52.55 -8.95
C SER A 52 59.62 -52.09 -10.36
N GLN A 53 60.48 -51.25 -10.97
CA GLN A 53 60.51 -50.78 -12.39
C GLN A 53 61.43 -51.74 -13.23
N PRO A 54 61.86 -51.48 -14.51
CA PRO A 54 61.62 -50.38 -15.46
C PRO A 54 61.43 -50.78 -16.97
N ASP A 55 61.45 -49.76 -17.86
CA ASP A 55 61.97 -49.68 -19.25
C ASP A 55 61.58 -50.61 -20.44
N MET A 56 61.34 -49.92 -21.57
CA MET A 56 61.71 -50.16 -22.99
C MET A 56 62.00 -51.58 -23.56
N THR A 57 61.23 -51.96 -24.60
CA THR A 57 61.61 -52.51 -25.95
C THR A 57 60.29 -52.95 -26.64
N GLU A 58 59.96 -52.75 -27.93
CA GLU A 58 60.61 -52.85 -29.26
C GLU A 58 60.24 -54.15 -30.04
N ALA A 59 59.91 -54.00 -31.33
CA ALA A 59 59.86 -54.99 -32.44
C ALA A 59 58.68 -56.00 -32.61
N LEU A 60 58.06 -55.92 -33.81
CA LEU A 60 57.51 -56.99 -34.71
C LEU A 60 56.29 -57.83 -34.25
N ASP A 61 55.17 -57.92 -34.99
CA ASP A 61 54.95 -58.61 -36.29
C ASP A 61 53.85 -57.85 -37.08
N GLU A 62 54.07 -57.33 -38.30
CA GLU A 62 54.11 -57.97 -39.63
C GLU A 62 52.74 -58.27 -40.32
N ASN A 63 52.65 -57.84 -41.60
CA ASN A 63 51.72 -58.25 -42.65
C ASN A 63 50.21 -57.87 -42.52
N LEU A 64 49.44 -57.66 -43.60
CA LEU A 64 49.73 -57.83 -45.03
C LEU A 64 49.00 -56.76 -45.88
N PHE A 65 49.72 -56.05 -46.77
CA PHE A 65 49.08 -55.32 -47.88
C PHE A 65 48.71 -56.30 -49.00
N SER A 66 47.53 -56.15 -49.63
CA SER A 66 47.19 -56.90 -50.85
C SER A 66 46.24 -56.13 -51.76
N ASP A 67 46.72 -55.88 -52.98
CA ASP A 67 46.01 -55.62 -54.24
C ASP A 67 44.91 -54.54 -54.30
N LEU A 68 45.39 -53.31 -54.48
CA LEU A 68 44.72 -52.34 -55.36
C LEU A 68 44.79 -52.86 -56.81
N THR A 69 43.67 -52.97 -57.53
CA THR A 69 43.68 -53.25 -58.98
C THR A 69 42.81 -52.24 -59.74
N ILE A 70 43.40 -51.63 -60.78
CA ILE A 70 42.77 -50.62 -61.63
C ILE A 70 42.55 -51.20 -63.02
N VAL A 71 41.30 -51.27 -63.49
CA VAL A 71 40.98 -51.40 -64.92
C VAL A 71 39.76 -50.55 -65.27
N THR A 72 39.95 -49.58 -66.15
CA THR A 72 38.91 -49.10 -67.08
C THR A 72 39.44 -49.26 -68.50
N PRO A 73 38.57 -49.47 -69.51
CA PRO A 73 38.50 -48.43 -70.54
C PRO A 73 37.12 -48.26 -71.23
N VAL A 74 36.76 -46.98 -71.43
CA VAL A 74 36.40 -46.38 -72.74
C VAL A 74 35.46 -47.16 -73.70
N GLN A 75 34.18 -46.76 -73.69
CA GLN A 75 33.40 -46.25 -74.85
C GLN A 75 33.21 -47.10 -76.12
N HIS A 76 31.94 -47.35 -76.51
CA HIS A 76 31.52 -47.34 -77.93
C HIS A 76 29.99 -47.13 -78.13
N GLN A 77 29.64 -46.49 -79.24
CA GLN A 77 28.29 -46.38 -79.87
C GLN A 77 28.10 -47.57 -80.89
N PRO A 78 26.92 -47.83 -81.52
CA PRO A 78 25.61 -47.15 -81.48
C PRO A 78 24.33 -48.07 -81.47
N GLU A 79 23.15 -47.44 -81.64
CA GLU A 79 21.92 -47.88 -82.37
C GLU A 79 21.13 -49.19 -82.05
N THR A 80 19.93 -48.98 -81.46
CA THR A 80 18.56 -49.46 -81.83
C THR A 80 18.27 -50.91 -82.27
N ILE A 81 17.16 -51.47 -81.75
CA ILE A 81 15.96 -51.88 -82.54
C ILE A 81 14.72 -52.12 -81.64
N GLU A 82 13.53 -52.12 -82.26
CA GLU A 82 12.15 -52.27 -81.76
C GLU A 82 11.79 -53.67 -81.19
N ALA A 83 10.59 -54.00 -80.69
CA ALA A 83 9.61 -53.36 -79.77
C ALA A 83 8.34 -54.26 -79.67
N VAL A 84 7.72 -54.47 -78.49
CA VAL A 84 6.39 -55.15 -78.40
C VAL A 84 5.55 -54.72 -77.18
N THR A 85 4.37 -54.12 -77.43
CA THR A 85 3.11 -54.09 -76.59
C THR A 85 3.13 -53.59 -75.12
N ALA A 86 2.09 -52.93 -74.58
CA ALA A 86 0.83 -52.45 -75.18
C ALA A 86 0.07 -51.39 -74.32
N HIS A 87 -0.40 -50.33 -75.00
CA HIS A 87 -1.69 -49.62 -74.80
C HIS A 87 -1.98 -48.84 -73.49
N GLN A 88 -2.81 -47.77 -73.49
CA GLN A 88 -3.67 -47.21 -74.55
C GLN A 88 -3.68 -45.66 -74.59
N SER A 89 -4.38 -45.06 -75.56
CA SER A 89 -4.39 -43.62 -75.94
C SER A 89 -5.86 -43.14 -76.19
N PRO A 90 -6.26 -41.96 -76.77
CA PRO A 90 -5.62 -41.09 -77.79
C PRO A 90 -5.76 -39.55 -77.48
N ALA A 91 -5.54 -38.53 -78.35
CA ALA A 91 -5.31 -38.45 -79.81
C ALA A 91 -4.55 -37.15 -80.27
N LYS A 92 -3.75 -37.26 -81.36
CA LYS A 92 -3.65 -36.43 -82.61
C LYS A 92 -3.87 -34.88 -82.58
N ASN A 93 -3.17 -34.02 -83.37
CA ASN A 93 -2.18 -34.22 -84.45
C ASN A 93 -1.47 -32.91 -84.94
N TYR A 94 -0.28 -33.07 -85.56
CA TYR A 94 0.40 -32.26 -86.62
C TYR A 94 0.65 -30.73 -86.54
N GLY A 95 1.87 -30.33 -86.99
CA GLY A 95 2.04 -29.18 -87.92
C GLY A 95 3.21 -28.21 -87.67
N ARG A 96 4.24 -28.18 -88.54
CA ARG A 96 5.25 -27.10 -88.65
C ARG A 96 5.16 -26.42 -90.02
N GLN A 97 5.31 -25.08 -90.10
CA GLN A 97 6.32 -24.45 -90.99
C GLN A 97 6.48 -22.90 -90.87
N VAL A 98 7.75 -22.47 -90.91
CA VAL A 98 8.40 -21.18 -91.33
C VAL A 98 7.79 -19.76 -91.16
N SER A 99 8.67 -18.85 -90.70
CA SER A 99 9.13 -17.61 -91.40
C SER A 99 8.65 -16.18 -91.01
N ARG A 100 9.61 -15.45 -90.40
CA ARG A 100 10.08 -14.04 -90.68
C ARG A 100 9.41 -12.79 -90.06
N ARG A 101 10.31 -12.04 -89.39
CA ARG A 101 10.63 -10.57 -89.48
C ARG A 101 9.95 -9.52 -88.56
N LYS A 102 10.80 -8.94 -87.69
CA LYS A 102 10.98 -7.49 -87.37
C LYS A 102 9.81 -6.78 -86.63
N LYS A 103 10.02 -5.76 -85.78
CA LYS A 103 11.17 -4.89 -85.38
C LYS A 103 11.02 -4.59 -83.85
N ARG A 104 12.11 -4.49 -83.06
CA ARG A 104 12.72 -3.24 -82.51
C ARG A 104 11.74 -2.15 -81.99
N ALA A 105 11.95 -1.52 -80.82
CA ALA A 105 12.95 -1.75 -79.74
C ALA A 105 12.67 -0.91 -78.47
N ALA A 106 13.29 -1.31 -77.35
CA ALA A 106 13.80 -0.54 -76.21
C ALA A 106 12.86 0.41 -75.38
N GLY A 107 12.86 0.20 -74.07
CA GLY A 107 12.35 1.12 -73.04
C GLY A 107 12.57 0.52 -71.64
N LEU A 108 13.50 1.06 -70.84
CA LEU A 108 14.01 0.43 -69.61
C LEU A 108 13.67 1.27 -68.35
N ARG A 109 13.05 0.65 -67.34
CA ARG A 109 13.19 0.87 -65.87
C ARG A 109 12.15 -0.01 -65.14
N ILE A 110 12.57 -1.00 -64.33
CA ILE A 110 12.90 -0.94 -62.89
C ILE A 110 11.65 -0.78 -62.01
N GLY A 111 11.39 -1.77 -61.13
CA GLY A 111 10.35 -1.74 -60.10
C GLY A 111 9.78 -3.12 -59.73
N TYR A 112 10.45 -3.86 -58.84
CA TYR A 112 9.86 -4.97 -58.07
C TYR A 112 9.49 -4.44 -56.67
N GLY A 113 8.47 -4.92 -55.96
CA GLY A 113 7.55 -6.02 -56.24
C GLY A 113 7.52 -7.04 -55.08
N ARG A 114 6.39 -7.16 -54.37
CA ARG A 114 6.17 -8.18 -53.33
C ARG A 114 4.75 -8.77 -53.45
N HIS A 115 4.67 -10.08 -53.26
CA HIS A 115 3.47 -10.93 -53.34
C HIS A 115 2.62 -10.80 -52.03
N GLU A 116 1.28 -10.79 -52.07
CA GLU A 116 0.31 -11.92 -52.18
C GLU A 116 0.32 -12.86 -50.94
N THR A 117 -0.79 -13.41 -50.40
CA THR A 117 -2.24 -13.37 -50.73
C THR A 117 -3.10 -14.00 -49.61
N ASN A 118 -4.38 -13.59 -49.48
CA ASN A 118 -5.57 -14.40 -49.11
C ASN A 118 -5.67 -15.01 -47.68
N ASN A 119 -6.81 -15.39 -47.08
CA ASN A 119 -8.30 -15.29 -47.28
C ASN A 119 -8.95 -15.78 -45.93
N LEU A 120 -10.25 -15.72 -45.57
CA LEU A 120 -11.53 -15.00 -45.86
C LEU A 120 -12.52 -15.45 -44.73
N GLU A 121 -13.75 -14.94 -44.52
CA GLU A 121 -14.58 -13.96 -45.26
C GLU A 121 -14.80 -12.64 -44.47
N GLU A 122 -15.75 -12.33 -43.56
CA GLU A 122 -17.07 -12.85 -43.07
C GLU A 122 -17.91 -11.65 -42.49
N ASP A 123 -19.24 -11.82 -42.35
CA ASP A 123 -20.31 -11.06 -41.63
C ASP A 123 -20.48 -9.50 -41.63
N GLU A 124 -21.42 -9.07 -42.50
CA GLU A 124 -22.62 -8.19 -42.33
C GLU A 124 -22.64 -6.67 -41.94
N ASP A 125 -23.47 -5.94 -42.72
CA ASP A 125 -24.22 -4.68 -42.48
C ASP A 125 -23.50 -3.32 -42.19
N ASP A 126 -24.08 -2.13 -42.43
CA ASP A 126 -25.49 -1.73 -42.67
C ASP A 126 -25.65 -0.49 -43.61
N SER A 127 -26.84 -0.33 -44.23
CA SER A 127 -27.54 0.93 -44.57
C SER A 127 -27.01 1.82 -45.73
N VAL A 128 -27.77 2.81 -46.28
CA VAL A 128 -28.94 3.56 -45.77
C VAL A 128 -29.98 3.95 -46.87
N SER A 129 -31.22 4.24 -46.42
CA SER A 129 -32.05 5.43 -46.81
C SER A 129 -33.27 5.28 -47.76
N GLN A 130 -34.48 5.47 -47.22
CA GLN A 130 -35.56 6.30 -47.83
C GLN A 130 -36.45 7.04 -46.78
N GLN A 131 -36.52 8.38 -46.93
CA GLN A 131 -37.65 9.34 -46.77
C GLN A 131 -38.74 9.23 -45.66
N SER A 132 -38.93 10.37 -44.95
CA SER A 132 -40.22 10.98 -44.48
C SER A 132 -41.03 10.27 -43.35
N ASP A 133 -41.92 10.92 -42.57
CA ASP A 133 -42.45 12.30 -42.59
C ASP A 133 -42.94 12.82 -41.21
N SER A 134 -42.95 14.16 -41.04
CA SER A 134 -43.88 15.06 -40.29
C SER A 134 -44.60 14.73 -38.94
N VAL A 135 -44.65 15.76 -38.07
CA VAL A 135 -45.82 16.22 -37.21
C VAL A 135 -46.15 15.38 -35.94
N SER A 136 -46.50 15.90 -34.74
CA SER A 136 -46.81 17.27 -34.24
C SER A 136 -46.79 17.38 -32.68
N GLN A 137 -46.39 18.56 -32.14
CA GLN A 137 -46.82 19.16 -30.83
C GLN A 137 -46.61 18.35 -29.52
N VAL A 138 -46.70 18.91 -28.30
CA VAL A 138 -46.90 20.30 -27.83
C VAL A 138 -45.84 20.66 -26.78
N SER A 139 -45.47 21.93 -26.65
CA SER A 139 -44.72 22.48 -25.51
C SER A 139 -45.64 23.33 -24.63
N ASP A 140 -45.44 23.31 -23.31
CA ASP A 140 -45.72 24.38 -22.32
C ASP A 140 -45.68 23.79 -20.90
N SER A 141 -45.36 24.51 -19.80
CA SER A 141 -44.63 25.78 -19.55
C SER A 141 -44.53 25.92 -17.99
N VAL A 142 -43.76 26.81 -17.34
CA VAL A 142 -42.97 27.96 -17.80
C VAL A 142 -41.73 28.20 -16.90
N SER A 143 -40.69 28.75 -17.54
CA SER A 143 -39.65 29.72 -17.11
C SER A 143 -39.58 30.18 -15.63
N GLN A 144 -38.39 30.26 -15.01
CA GLN A 144 -37.43 31.42 -14.98
C GLN A 144 -37.99 32.70 -14.30
N VAL A 145 -37.17 33.49 -13.60
CA VAL A 145 -36.31 34.60 -14.10
C VAL A 145 -35.54 35.16 -12.87
N SER A 146 -34.27 35.58 -12.90
CA SER A 146 -33.22 35.52 -13.95
C SER A 146 -31.82 35.81 -13.38
N ASP A 147 -30.81 35.38 -14.15
CA ASP A 147 -29.50 36.01 -14.44
C ASP A 147 -28.53 36.45 -13.32
N SER A 148 -27.28 35.93 -13.25
CA SER A 148 -26.10 36.11 -14.15
C SER A 148 -25.30 37.38 -13.81
N VAL A 149 -23.97 37.50 -13.97
CA VAL A 149 -22.96 36.87 -14.86
C VAL A 149 -21.70 36.60 -14.00
N ALA A 150 -21.08 35.42 -13.86
CA ALA A 150 -20.65 34.36 -14.79
C ALA A 150 -19.26 34.57 -15.43
N GLN A 151 -18.33 33.64 -15.17
CA GLN A 151 -17.41 33.15 -16.20
C GLN A 151 -16.90 31.75 -15.85
N VAL A 152 -17.33 30.75 -16.64
CA VAL A 152 -16.75 29.41 -16.72
C VAL A 152 -16.30 29.23 -18.16
N ILE A 153 -15.10 28.71 -18.39
CA ILE A 153 -14.60 28.42 -19.73
C ILE A 153 -14.80 26.93 -20.02
N ASP A 154 -15.32 26.67 -21.21
CA ASP A 154 -15.62 25.35 -21.79
C ASP A 154 -14.36 24.46 -21.89
N SER A 155 -14.56 23.14 -21.98
CA SER A 155 -13.48 22.16 -22.10
C SER A 155 -13.91 20.93 -22.91
N GLY A 156 -14.26 21.17 -24.19
CA GLY A 156 -14.37 20.15 -25.22
C GLY A 156 -13.11 20.07 -26.11
N ASN A 157 -12.46 18.91 -26.10
CA ASN A 157 -11.49 18.40 -27.09
C ASN A 157 -10.47 19.36 -27.73
N GLN A 158 -9.19 19.18 -27.36
CA GLN A 158 -8.09 19.23 -28.33
C GLN A 158 -7.28 17.94 -28.28
N SER A 159 -7.47 17.09 -29.28
CA SER A 159 -6.59 15.96 -29.56
C SER A 159 -5.33 16.46 -30.27
N LEU A 160 -4.25 16.67 -29.52
CA LEU A 160 -2.92 16.95 -30.08
C LEU A 160 -2.12 15.66 -30.20
N ASP A 161 -2.29 14.99 -31.34
CA ASP A 161 -1.38 13.95 -31.79
C ASP A 161 -0.06 14.58 -32.28
N SER A 162 1.05 14.23 -31.62
CA SER A 162 2.41 14.44 -32.12
C SER A 162 3.38 13.54 -31.35
N PRO A 163 4.16 12.66 -32.01
CA PRO A 163 4.97 11.66 -31.32
C PRO A 163 6.29 12.23 -30.79
N VAL A 164 6.57 11.99 -29.51
CA VAL A 164 7.92 12.04 -28.94
C VAL A 164 8.34 10.62 -28.58
N VAL A 165 9.05 9.96 -29.51
CA VAL A 165 9.62 8.63 -29.29
C VAL A 165 10.78 8.76 -28.30
N SER A 166 10.61 8.21 -27.09
CA SER A 166 11.69 8.10 -26.10
C SER A 166 11.58 6.82 -25.27
N VAL A 167 12.11 5.72 -25.84
CA VAL A 167 12.66 4.53 -25.17
C VAL A 167 11.78 3.82 -24.11
N VAL A 168 11.35 2.59 -24.42
CA VAL A 168 10.41 1.79 -23.61
C VAL A 168 11.08 1.16 -22.38
N VAL A 169 11.35 1.97 -21.35
CA VAL A 169 11.92 1.52 -20.06
C VAL A 169 11.02 1.88 -18.85
N GLY A 170 10.13 2.87 -18.97
CA GLY A 170 9.38 3.45 -17.83
C GLY A 170 8.13 2.73 -17.32
N ASN A 171 7.69 1.63 -17.96
CA ASN A 171 6.30 1.12 -17.85
C ASN A 171 5.87 0.58 -16.45
N GLY A 172 6.80 0.44 -15.50
CA GLY A 172 6.51 0.11 -14.10
C GLY A 172 6.35 1.35 -13.21
N SER A 173 7.22 2.35 -13.39
CA SER A 173 7.21 3.60 -12.61
C SER A 173 5.92 4.38 -12.86
N SER A 174 5.54 4.54 -14.13
CA SER A 174 4.31 5.26 -14.52
C SER A 174 3.03 4.59 -14.01
N LYS A 175 3.02 3.26 -13.83
CA LYS A 175 1.91 2.54 -13.17
C LYS A 175 1.86 2.88 -11.68
N LEU A 176 3.01 2.88 -10.98
CA LEU A 176 3.08 3.21 -9.55
C LEU A 176 2.75 4.68 -9.28
N GLU A 177 3.22 5.60 -10.13
CA GLU A 177 2.91 7.03 -10.07
C GLU A 177 1.40 7.27 -10.20
N LEU A 178 0.72 6.57 -11.11
CA LEU A 178 -0.73 6.62 -11.26
C LEU A 178 -1.47 6.07 -10.01
N VAL A 179 -0.99 4.97 -9.44
CA VAL A 179 -1.54 4.40 -8.18
C VAL A 179 -1.34 5.37 -7.02
N LYS A 180 -0.16 5.96 -6.86
CA LYS A 180 0.13 6.95 -5.81
C LYS A 180 -0.71 8.21 -5.97
N ALA A 181 -0.89 8.72 -7.18
CA ALA A 181 -1.79 9.85 -7.45
C ALA A 181 -3.26 9.51 -7.13
N GLN A 182 -3.70 8.27 -7.38
CA GLN A 182 -5.04 7.81 -7.00
C GLN A 182 -5.22 7.69 -5.48
N ILE A 183 -4.17 7.29 -4.75
CA ILE A 183 -4.14 7.21 -3.28
C ILE A 183 -4.16 8.61 -2.68
N GLU A 184 -3.25 9.49 -3.10
CA GLU A 184 -3.19 10.90 -2.69
C GLU A 184 -4.54 11.60 -2.91
N ALA A 185 -5.17 11.42 -4.08
CA ALA A 185 -6.47 12.01 -4.39
C ALA A 185 -7.64 11.46 -3.54
N LYS A 186 -7.46 10.36 -2.80
CA LYS A 186 -8.44 9.83 -1.83
C LYS A 186 -8.16 10.30 -0.42
N LEU A 187 -6.91 10.19 0.02
CA LEU A 187 -6.48 10.64 1.35
C LEU A 187 -6.69 12.16 1.51
N ASN A 188 -6.39 12.95 0.47
CA ASN A 188 -6.67 14.39 0.49
C ASN A 188 -8.17 14.70 0.67
N ARG A 189 -9.08 13.94 0.04
CA ARG A 189 -10.54 14.10 0.26
C ARG A 189 -10.96 13.74 1.69
N ALA A 190 -10.36 12.68 2.27
CA ALA A 190 -10.61 12.32 3.66
C ALA A 190 -10.12 13.41 4.63
N HIS A 191 -8.93 13.98 4.38
CA HIS A 191 -8.40 15.12 5.14
C HIS A 191 -9.21 16.40 4.96
N GLU A 192 -9.72 16.71 3.75
CA GLU A 192 -10.63 17.82 3.49
C GLU A 192 -11.94 17.68 4.28
N LEU A 193 -12.51 16.47 4.34
CA LEU A 193 -13.69 16.17 5.16
C LEU A 193 -13.38 16.33 6.65
N ALA A 194 -12.24 15.83 7.13
CA ALA A 194 -11.82 15.97 8.53
C ALA A 194 -11.60 17.44 8.92
N ALA A 195 -10.97 18.24 8.06
CA ALA A 195 -10.77 19.68 8.28
C ALA A 195 -12.12 20.45 8.26
N SER A 196 -13.06 20.05 7.41
CA SER A 196 -14.41 20.61 7.36
C SER A 196 -15.20 20.33 8.64
N VAL A 197 -15.21 19.07 9.11
CA VAL A 197 -15.88 18.68 10.38
C VAL A 197 -15.19 19.32 11.59
N THR A 198 -13.85 19.40 11.60
CA THR A 198 -13.06 20.18 12.57
C THR A 198 -13.52 21.64 12.66
N SER A 199 -13.67 22.31 11.52
CA SER A 199 -14.14 23.70 11.48
C SER A 199 -15.57 23.83 12.01
N ALA A 200 -16.48 22.93 11.60
CA ALA A 200 -17.84 22.88 12.13
C ALA A 200 -17.87 22.65 13.66
N ARG A 201 -17.02 21.75 14.16
CA ARG A 201 -16.86 21.41 15.58
C ARG A 201 -16.43 22.61 16.40
N LYS A 202 -15.35 23.31 16.01
CA LYS A 202 -14.88 24.52 16.68
C LYS A 202 -15.96 25.63 16.69
N ASN A 203 -16.78 25.71 15.64
CA ASN A 203 -17.93 26.62 15.61
C ASN A 203 -19.06 26.22 16.57
N ALA A 204 -19.38 24.92 16.71
CA ALA A 204 -20.40 24.44 17.66
C ALA A 204 -19.95 24.55 19.12
N ILE A 205 -18.69 24.20 19.42
CA ILE A 205 -18.11 24.38 20.76
C ILE A 205 -18.15 25.86 21.18
N ARG A 206 -17.81 26.80 20.29
CA ARG A 206 -17.95 28.24 20.57
C ARG A 206 -19.41 28.67 20.81
N LYS A 207 -20.40 28.09 20.12
CA LYS A 207 -21.83 28.31 20.46
C LYS A 207 -22.20 27.76 21.84
N ARG A 208 -21.75 26.55 22.20
CA ARG A 208 -22.02 25.92 23.52
C ARG A 208 -21.46 26.77 24.65
N ARG A 209 -20.20 27.23 24.54
CA ARG A 209 -19.58 28.14 25.51
C ARG A 209 -20.37 29.46 25.62
N GLN A 210 -20.79 30.05 24.50
CA GLN A 210 -21.62 31.27 24.51
C GLN A 210 -23.00 31.04 25.15
N ALA A 211 -23.65 29.91 24.90
CA ALA A 211 -24.93 29.57 25.52
C ALA A 211 -24.80 29.35 27.03
N SER A 212 -23.72 28.69 27.46
CA SER A 212 -23.40 28.48 28.88
C SER A 212 -23.16 29.80 29.61
N GLU A 213 -22.33 30.70 29.07
CA GLU A 213 -22.07 32.00 29.68
C GLU A 213 -23.33 32.88 29.73
N ASN A 214 -24.15 32.87 28.68
CA ASN A 214 -25.45 33.57 28.70
C ASN A 214 -26.39 33.02 29.80
N LEU A 215 -26.44 31.70 29.96
CA LEU A 215 -27.23 31.05 31.02
C LEU A 215 -26.68 31.39 32.41
N ARG A 216 -25.36 31.35 32.60
CA ARG A 216 -24.68 31.70 33.85
C ARG A 216 -24.99 33.14 34.27
N LEU A 217 -24.89 34.08 33.33
CA LEU A 217 -25.26 35.49 33.55
C LEU A 217 -26.75 35.65 33.87
N ALA A 218 -27.64 34.90 33.19
CA ALA A 218 -29.06 34.94 33.49
C ALA A 218 -29.37 34.42 34.92
N SER A 219 -28.75 33.31 35.33
CA SER A 219 -28.89 32.75 36.69
C SER A 219 -28.41 33.74 37.76
N THR A 220 -27.24 34.38 37.61
CA THR A 220 -26.78 35.37 38.61
C THR A 220 -27.69 36.60 38.68
N THR A 221 -28.35 37.00 37.58
CA THR A 221 -29.39 38.04 37.62
C THR A 221 -30.73 37.57 38.19
N HIS A 222 -30.97 36.26 38.27
CA HIS A 222 -32.13 35.68 38.94
C HIS A 222 -31.90 35.64 40.46
N GLU A 223 -30.74 35.12 40.90
CA GLU A 223 -30.32 35.04 42.30
C GLU A 223 -30.33 36.42 42.99
N GLU A 224 -29.84 37.47 42.29
CA GLU A 224 -29.88 38.84 42.80
C GLU A 224 -31.30 39.42 42.88
N LEU A 225 -32.24 38.99 42.01
CA LEU A 225 -33.65 39.36 42.11
C LEU A 225 -34.40 38.58 43.20
N GLU A 226 -34.06 37.31 43.45
CA GLU A 226 -34.55 36.53 44.59
C GLU A 226 -34.16 37.22 45.90
N LYS A 227 -32.89 37.60 46.05
CA LYS A 227 -32.40 38.36 47.20
C LYS A 227 -33.08 39.73 47.35
N GLN A 228 -33.31 40.47 46.26
CA GLN A 228 -34.06 41.74 46.30
C GLN A 228 -35.53 41.54 46.66
N LEU A 229 -36.13 40.40 46.32
CA LEU A 229 -37.49 40.05 46.75
C LEU A 229 -37.55 39.76 48.25
N GLU A 230 -36.57 39.03 48.79
CA GLU A 230 -36.44 38.81 50.24
C GLU A 230 -36.27 40.15 50.99
N GLU A 231 -35.35 41.02 50.55
CA GLU A 231 -35.13 42.35 51.15
C GLU A 231 -36.39 43.24 51.10
N ALA A 232 -37.18 43.18 50.03
CA ALA A 232 -38.44 43.93 49.93
C ALA A 232 -39.54 43.38 50.86
N ILE A 233 -39.59 42.06 51.06
CA ILE A 233 -40.51 41.39 52.00
C ILE A 233 -40.12 41.71 53.45
N GLU A 234 -38.84 41.68 53.80
CA GLU A 234 -38.35 42.09 55.13
C GLU A 234 -38.61 43.57 55.44
N ALA A 235 -38.63 44.43 54.41
CA ALA A 235 -38.95 45.85 54.54
C ALA A 235 -40.46 46.19 54.60
N GLU A 236 -41.34 45.19 54.49
CA GLU A 236 -42.81 45.34 54.34
C GLU A 236 -43.22 46.18 53.09
N ASP A 237 -42.35 46.34 52.08
CA ASP A 237 -42.66 47.03 50.82
C ASP A 237 -43.28 46.05 49.81
N PHE A 238 -44.55 45.71 50.05
CA PHE A 238 -45.31 44.79 49.20
C PHE A 238 -45.48 45.31 47.77
N ASP A 239 -45.55 46.63 47.57
CA ASP A 239 -45.62 47.26 46.25
C ASP A 239 -44.30 47.07 45.46
N ALA A 240 -43.15 46.98 46.14
CA ALA A 240 -41.87 46.57 45.53
C ALA A 240 -41.80 45.05 45.32
N ALA A 241 -42.20 44.26 46.32
CA ALA A 241 -42.16 42.80 46.25
C ALA A 241 -43.00 42.25 45.07
N GLU A 242 -44.19 42.80 44.81
CA GLU A 242 -45.03 42.39 43.65
C GLU A 242 -44.31 42.67 42.32
N ARG A 243 -43.75 43.88 42.14
CA ARG A 243 -43.00 44.25 40.92
C ARG A 243 -41.71 43.44 40.72
N ILE A 244 -41.01 43.11 41.81
CA ILE A 244 -39.81 42.26 41.75
C ILE A 244 -40.24 40.82 41.40
N SER A 245 -41.34 40.32 41.96
CA SER A 245 -41.89 38.99 41.64
C SER A 245 -42.30 38.87 40.17
N GLU A 246 -42.96 39.88 39.58
CA GLU A 246 -43.24 39.92 38.14
C GLU A 246 -41.97 39.88 37.28
N SER A 247 -40.93 40.63 37.68
CA SER A 247 -39.63 40.68 37.01
C SER A 247 -38.86 39.35 37.12
N LEU A 248 -38.90 38.72 38.30
CA LEU A 248 -38.30 37.42 38.59
C LEU A 248 -38.99 36.32 37.78
N ALA A 249 -40.32 36.30 37.75
CA ALA A 249 -41.10 35.39 36.90
C ALA A 249 -40.88 35.64 35.38
N ALA A 250 -40.38 36.81 34.98
CA ALA A 250 -39.90 37.07 33.62
C ALA A 250 -38.47 36.56 33.40
N LYS A 251 -37.57 36.76 34.36
CA LYS A 251 -36.19 36.27 34.30
C LYS A 251 -36.08 34.75 34.36
N GLU A 252 -36.98 34.07 35.07
CA GLU A 252 -37.06 32.61 35.04
C GLU A 252 -37.44 32.09 33.63
N ARG A 253 -38.36 32.78 32.95
CA ARG A 253 -38.70 32.44 31.55
C ARG A 253 -37.54 32.69 30.59
N ASP A 254 -36.77 33.77 30.77
CA ASP A 254 -35.54 34.01 30.01
C ASP A 254 -34.49 32.90 30.29
N ARG A 255 -34.30 32.53 31.56
CA ARG A 255 -33.34 31.50 32.01
C ARG A 255 -33.69 30.13 31.45
N LEU A 256 -34.96 29.72 31.50
CA LEU A 256 -35.45 28.47 30.91
C LEU A 256 -35.27 28.44 29.38
N ALA A 257 -35.46 29.57 28.69
CA ALA A 257 -35.21 29.66 27.25
C ALA A 257 -33.71 29.54 26.91
N LEU A 258 -32.83 30.16 27.71
CA LEU A 258 -31.37 30.02 27.58
C LEU A 258 -30.89 28.60 27.89
N LEU A 259 -31.50 27.93 28.86
CA LEU A 259 -31.21 26.53 29.21
C LEU A 259 -31.62 25.57 28.08
N ALA A 260 -32.73 25.84 27.40
CA ALA A 260 -33.10 25.11 26.18
C ALA A 260 -32.12 25.36 25.01
N LEU A 261 -31.59 26.59 24.87
CA LEU A 261 -30.58 26.92 23.87
C LEU A 261 -29.22 26.27 24.17
N LEU A 262 -28.82 26.13 25.44
CA LEU A 262 -27.63 25.37 25.84
C LEU A 262 -27.78 23.90 25.45
N ARG A 263 -28.89 23.25 25.80
CA ARG A 263 -29.18 21.85 25.42
C ARG A 263 -29.17 21.63 23.90
N GLN A 264 -29.65 22.59 23.11
CA GLN A 264 -29.54 22.53 21.65
C GLN A 264 -28.08 22.66 21.18
N ALA A 265 -27.28 23.54 21.79
CA ALA A 265 -25.86 23.68 21.46
C ALA A 265 -25.00 22.48 21.90
N GLU A 266 -25.42 21.75 22.94
CA GLU A 266 -24.85 20.46 23.34
C GLU A 266 -25.20 19.36 22.32
N SER A 267 -26.48 19.26 21.93
CA SER A 267 -26.90 18.33 20.88
C SER A 267 -26.26 18.62 19.50
N ASP A 268 -26.05 19.90 19.15
CA ASP A 268 -25.26 20.31 17.98
C ASP A 268 -23.81 19.79 18.07
N CYS A 269 -23.19 19.78 19.25
CA CYS A 269 -21.85 19.21 19.47
C CYS A 269 -21.85 17.68 19.30
N ASP A 270 -22.76 16.97 19.98
CA ASP A 270 -22.88 15.51 19.90
C ASP A 270 -23.09 15.04 18.44
N ALA A 271 -23.90 15.78 17.67
CA ALA A 271 -24.17 15.52 16.26
C ALA A 271 -22.98 15.81 15.32
N ILE A 272 -21.95 16.52 15.79
CA ILE A 272 -20.71 16.78 15.04
C ILE A 272 -19.60 15.80 15.44
N GLU A 273 -19.54 15.38 16.71
CA GLU A 273 -18.70 14.26 17.13
C GLU A 273 -19.03 12.98 16.37
N SER A 274 -20.32 12.64 16.22
CA SER A 274 -20.73 11.48 15.40
C SER A 274 -20.34 11.62 13.93
N LYS A 275 -20.26 12.84 13.39
CA LYS A 275 -19.74 13.09 12.03
C LYS A 275 -18.22 12.96 11.94
N MET A 276 -17.50 13.21 13.04
CA MET A 276 -16.05 12.93 13.09
C MET A 276 -15.80 11.42 13.10
N GLU A 277 -16.68 10.64 13.73
CA GLU A 277 -16.69 9.17 13.66
C GLU A 277 -16.99 8.66 12.24
N GLU A 278 -18.00 9.20 11.57
CA GLU A 278 -18.29 8.92 10.14
C GLU A 278 -17.12 9.28 9.21
N VAL A 279 -16.42 10.40 9.46
CA VAL A 279 -15.25 10.81 8.67
C VAL A 279 -14.03 9.95 8.96
N LEU A 280 -13.78 9.56 10.22
CA LEU A 280 -12.68 8.65 10.55
C LEU A 280 -12.90 7.26 9.93
N LEU A 281 -14.14 6.74 9.95
CA LEU A 281 -14.52 5.54 9.20
C LEU A 281 -14.27 5.70 7.68
N SER A 282 -14.59 6.86 7.12
CA SER A 282 -14.35 7.17 5.70
C SER A 282 -12.86 7.26 5.36
N GLN A 283 -12.03 7.77 6.27
CA GLN A 283 -10.58 7.80 6.13
C GLN A 283 -9.97 6.39 6.22
N ILE A 284 -10.40 5.58 7.19
CA ILE A 284 -10.01 4.17 7.31
C ILE A 284 -10.35 3.40 6.03
N ALA A 285 -11.52 3.62 5.43
CA ALA A 285 -11.89 3.01 4.16
C ALA A 285 -11.02 3.48 2.98
N ALA A 286 -10.59 4.74 2.96
CA ALA A 286 -9.65 5.25 1.96
C ALA A 286 -8.24 4.64 2.14
N GLU A 287 -7.79 4.44 3.37
CA GLU A 287 -6.54 3.75 3.71
C GLU A 287 -6.60 2.27 3.32
N GLU A 288 -7.71 1.57 3.60
CA GLU A 288 -7.94 0.17 3.20
C GLU A 288 -7.90 -0.02 1.68
N GLU A 289 -8.53 0.89 0.91
CA GLU A 289 -8.47 0.85 -0.55
C GLU A 289 -7.08 1.22 -1.08
N SER A 290 -6.32 2.03 -0.34
CA SER A 290 -4.94 2.41 -0.69
C SER A 290 -3.96 1.26 -0.50
N ALA A 291 -4.03 0.57 0.64
CA ALA A 291 -3.33 -0.70 0.86
C ALA A 291 -3.70 -1.72 -0.23
N SER A 292 -4.99 -1.85 -0.56
CA SER A 292 -5.47 -2.76 -1.60
C SER A 292 -4.93 -2.45 -3.00
N LEU A 293 -4.85 -1.16 -3.36
CA LEU A 293 -4.25 -0.71 -4.63
C LEU A 293 -2.74 -1.00 -4.69
N LEU A 294 -2.01 -0.76 -3.60
CA LEU A 294 -0.58 -1.07 -3.51
C LEU A 294 -0.35 -2.59 -3.57
N ARG A 295 -1.04 -3.40 -2.75
CA ARG A 295 -0.97 -4.87 -2.79
C ARG A 295 -1.20 -5.41 -4.21
N ARG A 296 -2.19 -4.87 -4.93
CA ARG A 296 -2.44 -5.24 -6.33
C ARG A 296 -1.29 -4.84 -7.25
N PHE A 297 -0.76 -3.62 -7.13
CA PHE A 297 0.41 -3.19 -7.89
C PHE A 297 1.62 -4.12 -7.64
N CYS A 298 1.84 -4.56 -6.39
CA CYS A 298 2.91 -5.51 -6.05
C CYS A 298 2.76 -6.80 -6.85
N THR A 299 1.59 -7.44 -6.79
CA THR A 299 1.31 -8.69 -7.51
C THR A 299 1.40 -8.50 -9.03
N ASP A 300 0.87 -7.40 -9.58
CA ASP A 300 0.94 -7.10 -11.01
C ASP A 300 2.41 -6.85 -11.45
N ALA A 301 3.25 -6.21 -10.61
CA ALA A 301 4.65 -5.94 -10.88
C ALA A 301 5.58 -7.17 -10.70
N GLU A 302 5.28 -8.06 -9.75
CA GLU A 302 5.96 -9.35 -9.59
C GLU A 302 5.66 -10.28 -10.77
N ASN A 303 4.40 -10.33 -11.22
CA ASN A 303 4.01 -11.10 -12.41
C ASN A 303 4.61 -10.53 -13.70
N ASP A 304 4.62 -9.20 -13.88
CA ASP A 304 5.32 -8.54 -14.98
C ASP A 304 6.82 -8.92 -14.94
N ALA A 305 7.48 -8.79 -13.79
CA ALA A 305 8.90 -9.10 -13.63
C ALA A 305 9.24 -10.58 -13.92
N GLY A 306 8.41 -11.51 -13.46
CA GLY A 306 8.55 -12.94 -13.76
C GLY A 306 8.40 -13.22 -15.26
N SER A 307 7.37 -12.66 -15.90
CA SER A 307 7.12 -12.87 -17.32
C SER A 307 8.15 -12.17 -18.23
N ILE A 308 8.80 -11.11 -17.75
CA ILE A 308 9.96 -10.50 -18.43
C ILE A 308 11.16 -11.46 -18.40
N LEU A 309 11.48 -12.01 -17.23
CA LEU A 309 12.61 -12.92 -17.06
C LEU A 309 12.39 -14.23 -17.85
N GLU A 310 11.19 -14.81 -17.82
CA GLU A 310 10.80 -15.99 -18.61
C GLU A 310 10.96 -15.76 -20.13
N LYS A 311 10.46 -14.62 -20.65
CA LYS A 311 10.60 -14.27 -22.07
C LYS A 311 12.05 -14.04 -22.48
N ALA A 312 12.84 -13.41 -21.62
CA ALA A 312 14.26 -13.18 -21.87
C ALA A 312 15.05 -14.50 -21.86
N GLU A 313 14.81 -15.39 -20.90
CA GLU A 313 15.45 -16.70 -20.82
C GLU A 313 15.05 -17.62 -22.00
N ALA A 314 13.79 -17.58 -22.44
CA ALA A 314 13.36 -18.27 -23.66
C ALA A 314 14.05 -17.73 -24.92
N PHE A 315 14.13 -16.41 -25.09
CA PHE A 315 14.84 -15.77 -26.22
C PHE A 315 16.34 -16.10 -26.23
N TYR A 316 17.00 -16.02 -25.06
CA TYR A 316 18.41 -16.38 -24.92
C TYR A 316 18.65 -17.85 -25.23
N SER A 317 17.79 -18.77 -24.78
CA SER A 317 17.93 -20.19 -25.08
C SER A 317 17.83 -20.46 -26.59
N ASP A 318 16.83 -19.89 -27.26
CA ASP A 318 16.59 -20.04 -28.71
C ASP A 318 17.75 -19.43 -29.54
N GLU A 319 18.19 -18.21 -29.23
CA GLU A 319 19.28 -17.57 -29.98
C GLU A 319 20.67 -18.17 -29.64
N MET A 320 20.89 -18.69 -28.43
CA MET A 320 22.11 -19.44 -28.11
C MET A 320 22.15 -20.83 -28.76
N GLU A 321 21.02 -21.53 -28.92
CA GLU A 321 20.96 -22.78 -29.67
C GLU A 321 21.34 -22.57 -31.15
N LYS A 322 20.81 -21.51 -31.76
CA LYS A 322 21.22 -21.05 -33.10
C LYS A 322 22.69 -20.65 -33.15
N TRP A 323 23.19 -19.91 -32.15
CA TRP A 323 24.60 -19.53 -32.07
C TRP A 323 25.52 -20.76 -31.99
N HIS A 324 25.18 -21.76 -31.17
CA HIS A 324 25.93 -23.00 -31.07
C HIS A 324 25.96 -23.75 -32.41
N SER A 325 24.82 -23.94 -33.07
CA SER A 325 24.76 -24.57 -34.39
C SER A 325 25.57 -23.82 -35.45
N CYS A 326 25.49 -22.49 -35.51
CA CYS A 326 26.28 -21.70 -36.46
C CYS A 326 27.79 -21.68 -36.10
N SER A 327 28.15 -21.78 -34.82
CA SER A 327 29.56 -21.88 -34.39
C SER A 327 30.14 -23.24 -34.77
N GLU A 328 29.38 -24.32 -34.62
CA GLU A 328 29.77 -25.67 -35.07
C GLU A 328 29.94 -25.71 -36.60
N ASP A 329 29.01 -25.14 -37.37
CA ASP A 329 29.13 -25.01 -38.84
C ASP A 329 30.35 -24.17 -39.28
N VAL A 330 30.79 -23.19 -38.48
CA VAL A 330 32.01 -22.40 -38.75
C VAL A 330 33.28 -23.18 -38.36
N GLU A 331 33.28 -23.85 -37.21
CA GLU A 331 34.42 -24.65 -36.74
C GLU A 331 34.69 -25.86 -37.65
N VAL A 332 33.65 -26.55 -38.12
CA VAL A 332 33.77 -27.65 -39.09
C VAL A 332 34.41 -27.16 -40.39
N ARG A 333 33.86 -26.10 -41.01
CA ARG A 333 34.42 -25.53 -42.26
C ARG A 333 35.82 -24.98 -42.09
N LYS A 334 36.19 -24.53 -40.89
CA LYS A 334 37.56 -24.10 -40.58
C LYS A 334 38.50 -25.29 -40.59
N VAL A 335 38.15 -26.40 -39.93
CA VAL A 335 38.94 -27.64 -39.96
C VAL A 335 39.03 -28.20 -41.38
N GLU A 336 37.97 -28.12 -42.18
CA GLU A 336 38.00 -28.49 -43.60
C GLU A 336 39.00 -27.62 -44.40
N LEU A 337 38.97 -26.29 -44.26
CA LEU A 337 39.91 -25.38 -44.93
C LEU A 337 41.36 -25.50 -44.42
N ASP A 338 41.57 -25.79 -43.13
CA ASP A 338 42.90 -26.07 -42.58
C ASP A 338 43.47 -27.36 -43.21
N ILE A 339 42.65 -28.40 -43.42
CA ILE A 339 43.02 -29.62 -44.13
C ILE A 339 43.31 -29.34 -45.62
N GLU A 340 42.44 -28.58 -46.31
CA GLU A 340 42.65 -28.19 -47.71
C GLU A 340 43.95 -27.37 -47.87
N SER A 341 44.24 -26.44 -46.95
CA SER A 341 45.48 -25.66 -46.96
C SER A 341 46.71 -26.55 -46.84
N VAL A 342 46.71 -27.54 -45.93
CA VAL A 342 47.82 -28.50 -45.77
C VAL A 342 47.98 -29.38 -47.02
N VAL A 343 46.89 -29.77 -47.68
CA VAL A 343 46.94 -30.52 -48.95
C VAL A 343 47.50 -29.67 -50.08
N VAL A 344 47.02 -28.43 -50.24
CA VAL A 344 47.50 -27.46 -51.24
C VAL A 344 49.00 -27.17 -51.03
N ASP A 345 49.45 -26.98 -49.79
CA ASP A 345 50.87 -26.78 -49.47
C ASP A 345 51.73 -28.00 -49.76
N ASN A 346 51.26 -29.20 -49.44
CA ASN A 346 51.99 -30.43 -49.73
C ASN A 346 52.14 -30.66 -51.26
N VAL A 347 51.06 -30.43 -52.02
CA VAL A 347 51.13 -30.49 -53.50
C VAL A 347 52.04 -29.39 -54.05
N ARG A 348 52.03 -28.17 -53.50
CA ARG A 348 52.92 -27.06 -53.86
C ARG A 348 54.40 -27.41 -53.63
N LEU A 349 54.73 -28.00 -52.48
CA LEU A 349 56.08 -28.47 -52.15
C LEU A 349 56.53 -29.63 -53.06
N SER A 350 55.67 -30.63 -53.24
CA SER A 350 55.92 -31.79 -54.13
C SER A 350 56.14 -31.37 -55.58
N LEU A 351 55.35 -30.41 -56.08
CA LEU A 351 55.47 -29.88 -57.43
C LEU A 351 56.79 -29.13 -57.64
N ASN A 352 57.20 -28.29 -56.69
CA ASN A 352 58.48 -27.58 -56.75
C ASN A 352 59.66 -28.56 -56.78
N GLY A 353 59.67 -29.59 -55.90
CA GLY A 353 60.71 -30.61 -55.91
C GLY A 353 60.75 -31.44 -57.20
N THR A 354 59.59 -31.69 -57.81
CA THR A 354 59.50 -32.41 -59.10
C THR A 354 59.98 -31.54 -60.28
N LEU A 355 59.66 -30.23 -60.26
CA LEU A 355 60.16 -29.26 -61.24
C LEU A 355 61.69 -29.17 -61.20
N GLU A 356 62.25 -28.96 -60.01
CA GLU A 356 63.70 -28.81 -59.80
C GLU A 356 64.44 -30.09 -60.25
N GLY A 357 63.93 -31.26 -59.89
CA GLY A 357 64.48 -32.55 -60.34
C GLY A 357 64.43 -32.75 -61.86
N SER A 358 63.33 -32.37 -62.52
CA SER A 358 63.18 -32.51 -63.99
C SER A 358 64.09 -31.55 -64.74
N VAL A 359 64.12 -30.27 -64.35
CA VAL A 359 64.96 -29.25 -65.00
C VAL A 359 66.44 -29.58 -64.85
N GLU A 360 66.86 -30.02 -63.66
CA GLU A 360 68.24 -30.42 -63.38
C GLU A 360 68.66 -31.68 -64.18
N GLN A 361 67.74 -32.60 -64.46
CA GLN A 361 67.99 -33.78 -65.29
C GLN A 361 68.16 -33.40 -66.78
N ASP A 362 67.24 -32.61 -67.34
CA ASP A 362 67.31 -32.16 -68.74
C ASP A 362 68.54 -31.27 -68.99
N MET A 363 68.91 -30.44 -68.01
CA MET A 363 70.14 -29.64 -68.05
C MET A 363 71.40 -30.50 -68.03
N LYS A 364 71.42 -31.62 -67.28
CA LYS A 364 72.53 -32.59 -67.31
C LYS A 364 72.64 -33.32 -68.65
N GLU A 365 71.52 -33.68 -69.28
CA GLU A 365 71.53 -34.26 -70.63
C GLU A 365 72.11 -33.25 -71.65
N LYS A 366 71.62 -32.00 -71.64
CA LYS A 366 72.11 -30.90 -72.48
C LYS A 366 73.62 -30.64 -72.30
N GLU A 367 74.11 -30.72 -71.08
CA GLU A 367 75.52 -30.49 -70.74
C GLU A 367 76.42 -31.70 -71.08
N MET A 368 75.93 -32.94 -71.02
CA MET A 368 76.65 -34.11 -71.53
C MET A 368 76.75 -34.12 -73.06
N LEU A 369 75.67 -33.72 -73.77
CA LEU A 369 75.69 -33.61 -75.23
C LEU A 369 76.68 -32.54 -75.71
N ARG A 370 76.82 -31.43 -74.98
CA ARG A 370 77.89 -30.43 -75.22
C ARG A 370 79.30 -31.02 -75.10
N LYS A 371 79.58 -31.79 -74.05
CA LYS A 371 80.90 -32.43 -73.83
C LYS A 371 81.19 -33.49 -74.90
N LYS A 372 80.17 -34.18 -75.39
CA LYS A 372 80.28 -35.10 -76.54
C LYS A 372 80.60 -34.35 -77.85
N LYS A 373 80.00 -33.19 -78.08
CA LYS A 373 80.31 -32.27 -79.20
C LYS A 373 81.75 -31.73 -79.13
N GLU A 374 82.25 -31.41 -77.94
CA GLU A 374 83.64 -30.96 -77.73
C GLU A 374 84.66 -32.06 -78.06
N HIS A 375 84.42 -33.30 -77.62
CA HIS A 375 85.31 -34.43 -77.90
C HIS A 375 85.47 -34.68 -79.42
N LEU A 376 84.34 -34.74 -80.13
CA LEU A 376 84.29 -34.94 -81.59
C LEU A 376 84.96 -33.81 -82.40
N SER A 377 85.14 -32.62 -81.83
CA SER A 377 85.85 -31.51 -82.49
C SER A 377 87.35 -31.79 -82.70
N ASN A 378 87.92 -32.82 -82.06
CA ASN A 378 89.33 -33.19 -82.19
C ASN A 378 89.59 -34.26 -83.26
N GLU A 379 88.57 -35.05 -83.64
CA GLU A 379 88.65 -36.02 -84.76
C GLU A 379 88.40 -35.37 -86.13
N LEU A 380 88.03 -34.08 -86.14
CA LEU A 380 87.52 -33.36 -87.30
C LEU A 380 88.56 -33.18 -88.44
N GLU A 381 89.86 -33.25 -88.15
CA GLU A 381 90.93 -33.02 -89.14
C GLU A 381 91.14 -34.22 -90.10
N GLU A 382 90.85 -35.47 -89.69
CA GLU A 382 90.86 -36.63 -90.60
C GLU A 382 89.55 -36.77 -91.41
N LEU A 383 88.43 -36.23 -90.90
CA LEU A 383 87.08 -36.55 -91.39
C LEU A 383 86.54 -35.63 -92.49
N LEU A 384 87.38 -34.75 -93.08
CA LEU A 384 86.97 -33.80 -94.14
C LEU A 384 86.33 -34.44 -95.38
N ALA A 385 86.56 -35.73 -95.64
CA ALA A 385 85.88 -36.48 -96.70
C ALA A 385 84.50 -37.04 -96.29
N LEU A 386 84.26 -37.27 -95.00
CA LEU A 386 82.99 -37.75 -94.45
C LEU A 386 81.99 -36.61 -94.20
N VAL A 387 82.44 -35.34 -94.24
CA VAL A 387 81.62 -34.14 -94.02
C VAL A 387 80.28 -34.19 -94.76
N LYS A 388 80.24 -34.59 -96.04
CA LYS A 388 78.98 -34.65 -96.83
C LYS A 388 78.00 -35.76 -96.43
N ALA A 389 78.44 -36.74 -95.65
CA ALA A 389 77.55 -37.68 -94.98
C ALA A 389 77.11 -37.15 -93.61
N LYS A 390 78.00 -36.42 -92.92
CA LYS A 390 77.73 -35.78 -91.61
C LYS A 390 76.89 -34.51 -91.68
N GLU A 391 76.85 -33.77 -92.78
CA GLU A 391 75.91 -32.63 -92.97
C GLU A 391 74.47 -33.08 -92.69
N LYS A 392 74.05 -34.21 -93.27
CA LYS A 392 72.72 -34.80 -93.06
C LYS A 392 72.53 -35.42 -91.66
N GLU A 393 73.62 -35.65 -90.91
CA GLU A 393 73.57 -36.09 -89.52
C GLU A 393 73.57 -34.88 -88.56
N ILE A 394 74.08 -33.71 -88.99
CA ILE A 394 73.93 -32.44 -88.26
C ILE A 394 72.48 -31.98 -88.35
N ASP A 395 71.85 -32.02 -89.53
CA ASP A 395 70.42 -31.75 -89.70
C ASP A 395 69.57 -32.64 -88.75
N GLU A 396 69.93 -33.92 -88.60
CA GLU A 396 69.28 -34.88 -87.68
C GLU A 396 69.56 -34.56 -86.20
N ASN A 397 70.77 -34.13 -85.83
CA ASN A 397 71.09 -33.74 -84.45
C ASN A 397 70.46 -32.40 -84.07
N ASP A 398 70.37 -31.44 -84.99
CA ASP A 398 69.69 -30.16 -84.75
C ASP A 398 68.17 -30.37 -84.68
N LEU A 399 67.58 -31.29 -85.46
CA LEU A 399 66.20 -31.78 -85.25
C LEU A 399 66.00 -32.45 -83.89
N GLN A 400 66.98 -33.22 -83.40
CA GLN A 400 66.91 -33.82 -82.05
C GLN A 400 67.06 -32.76 -80.95
N ILE A 401 67.84 -31.69 -81.16
CA ILE A 401 67.92 -30.54 -80.24
C ILE A 401 66.61 -29.74 -80.28
N GLU A 402 66.04 -29.46 -81.45
CA GLU A 402 64.75 -28.79 -81.60
C GLU A 402 63.63 -29.60 -80.92
N ALA A 403 63.62 -30.93 -81.06
CA ALA A 403 62.71 -31.81 -80.34
C ALA A 403 62.93 -31.79 -78.81
N VAL A 404 64.17 -31.70 -78.32
CA VAL A 404 64.47 -31.52 -76.88
C VAL A 404 63.97 -30.17 -76.38
N GLU A 405 64.17 -29.09 -77.14
CA GLU A 405 63.70 -27.75 -76.77
C GLU A 405 62.16 -27.62 -76.91
N GLU A 406 61.52 -28.35 -77.81
CA GLU A 406 60.07 -28.52 -77.85
C GLU A 406 59.56 -29.29 -76.62
N ARG A 407 60.23 -30.38 -76.19
CA ARG A 407 59.91 -31.06 -74.91
C ARG A 407 60.03 -30.11 -73.73
N ILE A 408 61.13 -29.36 -73.62
CA ILE A 408 61.33 -28.38 -72.53
C ILE A 408 60.23 -27.31 -72.55
N ASN A 409 59.89 -26.77 -73.72
CA ASN A 409 58.81 -25.78 -73.84
C ASN A 409 57.45 -26.37 -73.42
N ASN A 410 57.12 -27.59 -73.85
CA ASN A 410 55.88 -28.29 -73.48
C ASN A 410 55.79 -28.59 -71.98
N VAL A 411 56.91 -28.97 -71.34
CA VAL A 411 56.99 -29.12 -69.88
C VAL A 411 56.80 -27.77 -69.19
N VAL A 412 57.46 -26.70 -69.66
CA VAL A 412 57.33 -25.35 -69.09
C VAL A 412 55.93 -24.77 -69.26
N THR A 413 55.20 -25.07 -70.35
CA THR A 413 53.79 -24.67 -70.47
C THR A 413 52.89 -25.47 -69.54
N GLY A 414 53.05 -26.79 -69.44
CA GLY A 414 52.27 -27.62 -68.51
C GLY A 414 52.48 -27.23 -67.04
N TYR A 415 53.72 -26.93 -66.64
CA TYR A 415 54.02 -26.40 -65.31
C TYR A 415 53.45 -25.00 -65.07
N LYS A 416 53.40 -24.11 -66.08
CA LYS A 416 52.75 -22.80 -65.95
C LYS A 416 51.23 -22.92 -65.79
N GLU A 417 50.59 -23.80 -66.56
CA GLU A 417 49.16 -24.07 -66.42
C GLU A 417 48.85 -24.61 -65.02
N LEU A 418 49.61 -25.61 -64.56
CA LEU A 418 49.48 -26.18 -63.22
C LEU A 418 49.82 -25.17 -62.11
N GLN A 419 50.79 -24.29 -62.32
CA GLN A 419 51.10 -23.18 -61.40
C GLN A 419 49.94 -22.19 -61.33
N THR A 420 49.34 -21.77 -62.45
CA THR A 420 48.17 -20.88 -62.41
C THR A 420 46.95 -21.55 -61.76
N SER A 421 46.82 -22.88 -61.84
CA SER A 421 45.81 -23.66 -61.11
C SER A 421 46.11 -23.70 -59.60
N MET A 422 47.39 -23.89 -59.22
CA MET A 422 47.86 -23.85 -57.83
C MET A 422 47.66 -22.46 -57.20
N ASP A 423 48.08 -21.40 -57.88
CA ASP A 423 47.88 -20.02 -57.45
C ASP A 423 46.39 -19.72 -57.30
N LYS A 424 45.52 -20.26 -58.17
CA LYS A 424 44.06 -20.15 -58.00
C LYS A 424 43.59 -20.84 -56.72
N MET A 425 43.99 -22.10 -56.47
CA MET A 425 43.61 -22.82 -55.25
C MET A 425 44.08 -22.11 -53.97
N VAL A 426 45.31 -21.59 -53.95
CA VAL A 426 45.82 -20.78 -52.82
C VAL A 426 44.98 -19.52 -52.60
N ASN A 427 44.59 -18.81 -53.67
CA ASN A 427 43.73 -17.64 -53.56
C ASN A 427 42.28 -18.00 -53.13
N ASP A 428 41.75 -19.13 -53.59
CA ASP A 428 40.42 -19.62 -53.19
C ASP A 428 40.39 -19.99 -51.68
N VAL A 429 41.39 -20.75 -51.19
CA VAL A 429 41.56 -21.11 -49.77
C VAL A 429 41.78 -19.85 -48.91
N GLN A 430 42.64 -18.92 -49.35
CA GLN A 430 42.88 -17.66 -48.65
C GLN A 430 41.61 -16.80 -48.57
N ALA A 431 40.77 -16.79 -49.62
CA ALA A 431 39.49 -16.11 -49.60
C ALA A 431 38.51 -16.78 -48.60
N GLY A 432 38.46 -18.12 -48.58
CA GLY A 432 37.69 -18.91 -47.62
C GLY A 432 38.05 -18.64 -46.17
N LEU A 433 39.34 -18.63 -45.83
CA LEU A 433 39.83 -18.27 -44.49
C LEU A 433 39.35 -16.88 -44.07
N THR A 434 39.54 -15.85 -44.91
CA THR A 434 39.07 -14.49 -44.56
C THR A 434 37.55 -14.37 -44.48
N GLN A 435 36.79 -15.33 -45.04
CA GLN A 435 35.34 -15.38 -44.91
C GLN A 435 34.93 -16.02 -43.57
N ILE A 436 35.62 -17.09 -43.15
CA ILE A 436 35.46 -17.68 -41.81
C ILE A 436 35.83 -16.68 -40.71
N ASP A 437 36.89 -15.87 -40.89
CA ASP A 437 37.26 -14.84 -39.91
C ASP A 437 36.11 -13.84 -39.69
N ARG A 438 35.49 -13.34 -40.78
CA ARG A 438 34.33 -12.42 -40.70
C ARG A 438 33.11 -13.08 -40.05
N GLU A 439 32.81 -14.33 -40.42
CA GLU A 439 31.69 -15.08 -39.84
C GLU A 439 31.91 -15.34 -38.34
N THR A 440 33.15 -15.57 -37.92
CA THR A 440 33.55 -15.71 -36.51
C THR A 440 33.40 -14.38 -35.75
N GLU A 441 33.85 -13.25 -36.32
CA GLU A 441 33.66 -11.92 -35.73
C GLU A 441 32.18 -11.54 -35.59
N ASP A 442 31.36 -11.83 -36.61
CA ASP A 442 29.92 -11.56 -36.60
C ASP A 442 29.16 -12.47 -35.61
N LEU A 443 29.56 -13.74 -35.46
CA LEU A 443 29.03 -14.63 -34.41
C LEU A 443 29.45 -14.18 -33.01
N ALA A 444 30.69 -13.72 -32.82
CA ALA A 444 31.14 -13.16 -31.55
C ALA A 444 30.36 -11.88 -31.18
N ARG A 445 30.04 -11.03 -32.17
CA ARG A 445 29.19 -9.85 -31.97
C ARG A 445 27.76 -10.23 -31.58
N LYS A 446 27.11 -11.13 -32.34
CA LYS A 446 25.75 -11.61 -32.02
C LYS A 446 25.64 -12.15 -30.60
N LYS A 447 26.59 -12.97 -30.16
CA LYS A 447 26.61 -13.51 -28.79
C LYS A 447 26.68 -12.40 -27.74
N LYS A 448 27.56 -11.42 -27.95
CA LYS A 448 27.67 -10.24 -27.09
C LYS A 448 26.35 -9.45 -27.05
N ASP A 449 25.71 -9.22 -28.20
CA ASP A 449 24.44 -8.51 -28.29
C ASP A 449 23.31 -9.25 -27.51
N VAL A 450 23.33 -10.59 -27.52
CA VAL A 450 22.42 -11.47 -26.76
C VAL A 450 22.71 -11.46 -25.25
N ASP A 451 23.98 -11.46 -24.84
CA ASP A 451 24.40 -11.30 -23.44
C ASP A 451 24.04 -9.90 -22.89
N GLU A 452 24.19 -8.84 -23.70
CA GLU A 452 23.79 -7.47 -23.35
C GLU A 452 22.25 -7.32 -23.24
N PHE A 453 21.49 -7.97 -24.13
CA PHE A 453 20.03 -8.04 -24.00
C PHE A 453 19.60 -8.73 -22.69
N MET A 454 20.21 -9.87 -22.36
CA MET A 454 19.87 -10.62 -21.13
C MET A 454 20.21 -9.89 -19.84
N THR A 455 21.32 -9.16 -19.80
CA THR A 455 21.67 -8.35 -18.63
C THR A 455 20.73 -7.16 -18.48
N SER A 456 20.36 -6.49 -19.58
CA SER A 456 19.34 -5.43 -19.60
C SER A 456 17.96 -5.92 -19.09
N GLU A 457 17.46 -7.06 -19.59
CA GLU A 457 16.15 -7.58 -19.18
C GLU A 457 16.14 -8.07 -17.72
N LYS A 458 17.25 -8.67 -17.25
CA LYS A 458 17.42 -9.05 -15.84
C LYS A 458 17.46 -7.83 -14.92
N GLU A 459 18.09 -6.73 -15.35
CA GLU A 459 18.06 -5.45 -14.63
C GLU A 459 16.65 -4.84 -14.61
N ARG A 460 15.92 -4.88 -15.73
CA ARG A 460 14.53 -4.40 -15.82
C ARG A 460 13.57 -5.20 -14.93
N GLY A 461 13.72 -6.53 -14.89
CA GLY A 461 13.00 -7.42 -13.98
C GLY A 461 13.43 -7.30 -12.51
N ALA A 462 14.64 -6.81 -12.22
CA ALA A 462 15.06 -6.48 -10.85
C ALA A 462 14.39 -5.18 -10.37
N LYS A 463 14.46 -4.11 -11.17
CA LYS A 463 13.83 -2.80 -10.88
C LYS A 463 12.33 -2.93 -10.58
N LEU A 464 11.60 -3.77 -11.31
CA LEU A 464 10.17 -4.04 -11.04
C LEU A 464 9.94 -4.73 -9.68
N ARG A 465 10.79 -5.68 -9.29
CA ARG A 465 10.71 -6.34 -7.96
C ARG A 465 11.09 -5.41 -6.81
N ASP A 466 12.03 -4.47 -7.03
CA ASP A 466 12.33 -3.44 -6.06
C ASP A 466 11.15 -2.48 -5.86
N LEU A 467 10.48 -2.06 -6.94
CA LEU A 467 9.23 -1.27 -6.85
C LEU A 467 8.10 -2.05 -6.17
N ALA A 468 7.95 -3.35 -6.48
CA ALA A 468 6.97 -4.22 -5.83
C ALA A 468 7.22 -4.34 -4.32
N ARG A 469 8.47 -4.56 -3.90
CA ARG A 469 8.83 -4.62 -2.47
C ARG A 469 8.51 -3.32 -1.75
N VAL A 470 8.97 -2.18 -2.25
CA VAL A 470 8.70 -0.86 -1.63
C VAL A 470 7.19 -0.59 -1.53
N SER A 471 6.42 -0.97 -2.55
CA SER A 471 4.95 -0.83 -2.52
C SER A 471 4.28 -1.81 -1.54
N ALA A 472 4.89 -2.96 -1.27
CA ALA A 472 4.40 -3.95 -0.30
C ALA A 472 4.71 -3.53 1.14
N ASP A 473 5.87 -2.91 1.36
CA ASP A 473 6.25 -2.29 2.64
C ASP A 473 5.30 -1.13 2.96
N GLU A 474 5.05 -0.24 1.99
CA GLU A 474 4.08 0.87 2.09
C GLU A 474 2.64 0.38 2.33
N ALA A 475 2.23 -0.75 1.72
CA ALA A 475 0.94 -1.38 1.99
C ALA A 475 0.83 -1.90 3.44
N CYS A 476 1.93 -2.45 4.00
CA CYS A 476 1.98 -2.86 5.40
C CYS A 476 1.85 -1.64 6.35
N GLU A 477 2.46 -0.50 6.03
CA GLU A 477 2.30 0.73 6.82
C GLU A 477 0.84 1.19 6.88
N TYR A 478 0.10 1.17 5.76
CA TYR A 478 -1.34 1.43 5.77
C TYR A 478 -2.11 0.40 6.61
N GLU A 479 -1.80 -0.90 6.50
CA GLU A 479 -2.44 -1.96 7.31
C GLU A 479 -2.23 -1.76 8.83
N GLU A 480 -1.07 -1.24 9.26
CA GLU A 480 -0.84 -0.83 10.65
C GLU A 480 -1.62 0.43 11.03
N VAL A 481 -1.62 1.47 10.20
CA VAL A 481 -2.39 2.71 10.41
C VAL A 481 -3.88 2.41 10.61
N ILE A 482 -4.46 1.57 9.74
CA ILE A 482 -5.85 1.10 9.81
C ILE A 482 -6.15 0.41 11.15
N LYS A 483 -5.25 -0.49 11.58
CA LYS A 483 -5.39 -1.23 12.84
C LYS A 483 -5.37 -0.29 14.05
N LEU A 484 -4.44 0.66 14.08
CA LEU A 484 -4.29 1.63 15.17
C LEU A 484 -5.50 2.58 15.23
N ARG A 485 -5.93 3.12 14.09
CA ARG A 485 -7.12 3.99 13.98
C ARG A 485 -8.39 3.28 14.44
N LYS A 486 -8.61 2.03 14.04
CA LYS A 486 -9.75 1.22 14.50
C LYS A 486 -9.73 0.97 16.02
N GLY A 487 -8.57 0.66 16.59
CA GLY A 487 -8.41 0.48 18.03
C GLY A 487 -8.70 1.75 18.83
N LEU A 488 -8.05 2.85 18.46
CA LEU A 488 -8.21 4.16 19.10
C LEU A 488 -9.65 4.69 18.96
N MET A 489 -10.26 4.59 17.78
CA MET A 489 -11.66 4.92 17.56
C MET A 489 -12.59 4.11 18.47
N SER A 490 -12.41 2.79 18.54
CA SER A 490 -13.22 1.92 19.40
C SER A 490 -13.08 2.24 20.89
N TYR A 491 -11.90 2.71 21.33
CA TYR A 491 -11.70 3.19 22.70
C TYR A 491 -12.47 4.49 22.95
N VAL A 492 -12.35 5.49 22.06
CA VAL A 492 -13.05 6.76 22.24
C VAL A 492 -14.57 6.55 22.22
N SER A 493 -15.11 5.76 21.28
CA SER A 493 -16.55 5.46 21.23
C SER A 493 -17.04 4.73 22.50
N LYS A 494 -16.22 3.88 23.16
CA LYS A 494 -16.54 3.30 24.48
C LYS A 494 -16.65 4.38 25.56
N THR A 495 -15.65 5.25 25.70
CA THR A 495 -15.68 6.34 26.70
C THR A 495 -16.83 7.32 26.48
N ARG A 496 -17.22 7.54 25.21
CA ARG A 496 -18.38 8.35 24.81
C ARG A 496 -19.71 7.70 25.20
N GLU A 497 -19.84 6.39 25.03
CA GLU A 497 -21.00 5.62 25.47
C GLU A 497 -21.12 5.61 27.01
N GLU A 498 -20.00 5.54 27.72
CA GLU A 498 -19.92 5.62 29.20
C GLU A 498 -20.33 7.00 29.71
N ARG A 499 -19.85 8.08 29.10
CA ARG A 499 -20.30 9.45 29.35
C ARG A 499 -21.81 9.59 29.17
N ALA A 500 -22.36 9.06 28.07
CA ALA A 500 -23.79 9.14 27.77
C ALA A 500 -24.65 8.35 28.78
N LYS A 501 -24.18 7.17 29.25
CA LYS A 501 -24.81 6.42 30.34
C LYS A 501 -24.86 7.24 31.63
N LEU A 502 -23.77 7.89 32.01
CA LEU A 502 -23.68 8.72 33.22
C LEU A 502 -24.61 9.94 33.16
N VAL A 503 -24.67 10.65 32.02
CA VAL A 503 -25.64 11.75 31.79
C VAL A 503 -27.08 11.26 32.00
N ASN A 504 -27.43 10.10 31.45
CA ASN A 504 -28.78 9.55 31.55
C ASN A 504 -29.14 9.08 32.97
N ILE A 505 -28.15 8.68 33.77
CA ILE A 505 -28.30 8.35 35.19
C ILE A 505 -28.47 9.64 36.02
N GLU A 506 -27.66 10.66 35.76
CA GLU A 506 -27.73 11.96 36.43
C GLU A 506 -29.08 12.67 36.21
N GLU A 507 -29.62 12.63 34.99
CA GLU A 507 -30.96 13.15 34.66
C GLU A 507 -32.06 12.46 35.46
N LYS A 508 -32.07 11.12 35.50
CA LYS A 508 -33.05 10.32 36.27
C LYS A 508 -32.95 10.55 37.77
N LEU A 509 -31.74 10.62 38.31
CA LEU A 509 -31.54 10.88 39.73
C LEU A 509 -31.93 12.32 40.11
N SER A 510 -31.71 13.28 39.21
CA SER A 510 -32.20 14.66 39.38
C SER A 510 -33.73 14.71 39.41
N GLU A 511 -34.40 14.00 38.50
CA GLU A 511 -35.86 13.84 38.51
C GLU A 511 -36.37 13.17 39.81
N GLU A 512 -35.69 12.14 40.31
CA GLU A 512 -36.06 11.46 41.56
C GLU A 512 -35.91 12.39 42.78
N VAL A 513 -34.82 13.15 42.87
CA VAL A 513 -34.61 14.16 43.93
C VAL A 513 -35.70 15.24 43.87
N GLN A 514 -36.02 15.79 42.69
CA GLN A 514 -37.07 16.80 42.55
C GLN A 514 -38.43 16.28 43.03
N LYS A 515 -38.83 15.07 42.60
CA LYS A 515 -40.12 14.46 42.99
C LYS A 515 -40.21 14.23 44.51
N LEU A 516 -39.10 13.87 45.15
CA LEU A 516 -39.04 13.74 46.61
C LEU A 516 -39.11 15.11 47.32
N GLN A 517 -38.48 16.17 46.78
CA GLN A 517 -38.58 17.54 47.31
C GLN A 517 -40.02 18.11 47.19
N GLU A 518 -40.73 17.76 46.12
CA GLU A 518 -42.17 18.04 45.95
C GLU A 518 -43.01 17.28 47.01
N GLU A 519 -42.70 16.00 47.28
CA GLU A 519 -43.37 15.22 48.34
C GLU A 519 -43.09 15.78 49.75
N VAL A 520 -41.85 16.22 50.04
CA VAL A 520 -41.52 16.92 51.29
C VAL A 520 -42.37 18.19 51.44
N SER A 521 -42.53 18.97 50.37
CA SER A 521 -43.30 20.22 50.39
C SER A 521 -44.78 19.95 50.69
N SER A 522 -45.39 18.99 50.00
CA SER A 522 -46.77 18.52 50.24
C SER A 522 -46.98 17.94 51.66
N THR A 523 -45.98 17.20 52.16
CA THR A 523 -45.99 16.64 53.51
C THR A 523 -45.86 17.72 54.59
N ARG A 524 -45.04 18.77 54.35
CA ARG A 524 -44.90 19.95 55.23
C ARG A 524 -46.18 20.78 55.27
N GLU A 525 -46.88 20.95 54.15
CA GLU A 525 -48.20 21.60 54.14
C GLU A 525 -49.25 20.77 54.92
N SER A 526 -49.28 19.46 54.71
CA SER A 526 -50.15 18.54 55.45
C SER A 526 -49.89 18.59 56.97
N LEU A 527 -48.62 18.69 57.38
CA LEU A 527 -48.21 18.84 58.77
C LEU A 527 -48.68 20.19 59.36
N LYS A 528 -48.57 21.29 58.60
CA LYS A 528 -49.06 22.62 58.98
C LYS A 528 -50.57 22.62 59.18
N GLU A 529 -51.34 21.97 58.31
CA GLU A 529 -52.79 21.85 58.41
C GLU A 529 -53.21 21.01 59.65
N ARG A 530 -52.55 19.86 59.89
CA ARG A 530 -52.76 19.05 61.10
C ARG A 530 -52.43 19.81 62.39
N SER A 531 -51.34 20.58 62.40
CA SER A 531 -50.95 21.45 63.53
C SER A 531 -52.00 22.54 63.82
N SER A 532 -52.56 23.16 62.78
CA SER A 532 -53.67 24.12 62.93
C SER A 532 -54.92 23.47 63.52
N LYS A 533 -55.28 22.25 63.08
CA LYS A 533 -56.40 21.47 63.64
C LYS A 533 -56.19 21.17 65.12
N LYS A 534 -54.99 20.73 65.51
CA LYS A 534 -54.59 20.53 66.92
C LYS A 534 -54.79 21.79 67.75
N SER A 535 -54.34 22.95 67.27
CA SER A 535 -54.49 24.23 67.99
C SER A 535 -55.95 24.61 68.24
N ILE A 536 -56.83 24.42 67.24
CA ILE A 536 -58.27 24.67 67.36
C ILE A 536 -58.92 23.72 68.39
N ILE A 537 -58.55 22.43 68.39
CA ILE A 537 -59.05 21.46 69.38
C ILE A 537 -58.61 21.85 70.80
N GLN A 538 -57.34 22.24 70.98
CA GLN A 538 -56.82 22.73 72.27
C GLN A 538 -57.57 23.99 72.75
N GLN A 539 -57.82 24.96 71.88
CA GLN A 539 -58.61 26.15 72.21
C GLN A 539 -60.05 25.80 72.65
N ASN A 540 -60.69 24.83 71.98
CA ASN A 540 -62.01 24.34 72.37
C ASN A 540 -61.99 23.66 73.75
N ILE A 541 -60.98 22.82 74.03
CA ILE A 541 -60.80 22.19 75.35
C ILE A 541 -60.68 23.24 76.45
N THR A 542 -59.83 24.26 76.28
CA THR A 542 -59.72 25.38 77.24
C THR A 542 -61.07 26.09 77.43
N SER A 543 -61.77 26.41 76.34
CA SER A 543 -63.09 27.04 76.42
C SER A 543 -64.15 26.18 77.11
N PHE A 544 -64.09 24.86 77.01
CA PHE A 544 -64.95 23.95 77.75
C PHE A 544 -64.57 23.88 79.24
N MET A 545 -63.27 23.85 79.57
CA MET A 545 -62.80 23.90 80.95
C MET A 545 -63.19 25.20 81.66
N ASP A 546 -63.06 26.36 81.01
CA ASP A 546 -63.49 27.66 81.55
C ASP A 546 -65.00 27.67 81.87
N LYS A 547 -65.83 27.10 80.98
CA LYS A 547 -67.28 26.96 81.19
C LYS A 547 -67.60 26.01 82.34
N ILE A 548 -66.89 24.88 82.45
CA ILE A 548 -67.04 23.95 83.58
C ILE A 548 -66.69 24.66 84.89
N MET A 549 -65.55 25.36 84.96
CA MET A 549 -65.13 26.11 86.15
C MET A 549 -66.12 27.21 86.53
N PHE A 550 -66.71 27.90 85.55
CA PHE A 550 -67.77 28.88 85.81
C PHE A 550 -69.02 28.23 86.45
N ILE A 551 -69.48 27.11 85.89
CA ILE A 551 -70.64 26.38 86.44
C ILE A 551 -70.33 25.82 87.84
N GLU A 552 -69.14 25.24 88.05
CA GLU A 552 -68.70 24.73 89.35
C GLU A 552 -68.62 25.82 90.41
N LYS A 553 -68.24 27.05 90.04
CA LYS A 553 -68.29 28.21 90.93
C LYS A 553 -69.73 28.67 91.21
N ARG A 554 -70.61 28.68 90.20
CA ARG A 554 -72.00 29.18 90.33
C ARG A 554 -72.93 28.20 91.07
N MET A 555 -72.69 26.89 91.03
CA MET A 555 -73.54 25.90 91.71
C MET A 555 -73.63 26.10 93.25
N PRO A 556 -72.52 26.27 94.01
CA PRO A 556 -72.58 26.60 95.44
C PRO A 556 -73.32 27.90 95.76
N GLU A 557 -73.22 28.92 94.90
CA GLU A 557 -73.95 30.19 95.05
C GLU A 557 -75.47 29.96 94.91
N LEU A 558 -75.90 29.27 93.86
CA LEU A 558 -77.30 28.88 93.66
C LEU A 558 -77.82 27.99 94.80
N GLU A 559 -77.00 27.11 95.35
CA GLU A 559 -77.36 26.36 96.56
C GLU A 559 -77.59 27.26 97.78
N ALA A 560 -76.75 28.29 97.98
CA ALA A 560 -76.90 29.24 99.06
C ALA A 560 -78.15 30.12 98.88
N GLU A 561 -78.37 30.66 97.67
CA GLU A 561 -79.56 31.43 97.30
C GLU A 561 -80.85 30.61 97.51
N LYS A 562 -80.86 29.34 97.07
CA LYS A 562 -81.95 28.37 97.31
C LYS A 562 -82.21 28.15 98.80
N LYS A 563 -81.17 28.01 99.62
CA LYS A 563 -81.29 27.84 101.09
C LYS A 563 -81.88 29.09 101.74
N VAL A 564 -81.50 30.30 101.29
CA VAL A 564 -82.07 31.58 101.76
C VAL A 564 -83.52 31.76 101.31
N ALA A 565 -83.86 31.45 100.05
CA ALA A 565 -85.23 31.50 99.53
C ALA A 565 -86.17 30.51 100.26
N ALA A 566 -85.68 29.32 100.59
CA ALA A 566 -86.42 28.35 101.39
C ALA A 566 -86.59 28.80 102.85
N SER A 567 -85.54 29.35 103.47
CA SER A 567 -85.58 29.88 104.85
C SER A 567 -86.58 31.03 105.01
N THR A 568 -86.63 31.93 104.02
CA THR A 568 -87.62 33.03 103.92
C THR A 568 -89.02 32.56 103.48
N ARG A 569 -89.25 31.24 103.36
CA ARG A 569 -90.51 30.60 102.94
C ARG A 569 -90.97 30.95 101.52
N ASN A 570 -90.10 31.50 100.67
CA ASN A 570 -90.39 31.72 99.25
C ASN A 570 -90.13 30.43 98.45
N PHE A 571 -91.00 29.44 98.65
CA PHE A 571 -90.87 28.11 98.02
C PHE A 571 -90.95 28.13 96.49
N LYS A 572 -91.61 29.12 95.89
CA LYS A 572 -91.64 29.29 94.43
C LYS A 572 -90.25 29.63 93.90
N GLU A 573 -89.57 30.60 94.51
CA GLU A 573 -88.24 31.01 94.11
C GLU A 573 -87.18 29.95 94.43
N ALA A 574 -87.28 29.30 95.61
CA ALA A 574 -86.44 28.15 95.92
C ALA A 574 -86.62 26.98 94.91
N GLY A 575 -87.83 26.81 94.37
CA GLY A 575 -88.12 25.87 93.29
C GLY A 575 -87.52 26.29 91.93
N ARG A 576 -87.59 27.58 91.59
CA ARG A 576 -86.98 28.17 90.38
C ARG A 576 -85.46 27.98 90.38
N ILE A 577 -84.79 28.38 91.47
CA ILE A 577 -83.34 28.24 91.66
C ILE A 577 -82.92 26.75 91.66
N ALA A 578 -83.76 25.85 92.22
CA ALA A 578 -83.50 24.41 92.16
C ALA A 578 -83.67 23.80 90.75
N ALA A 579 -84.43 24.42 89.85
CA ALA A 579 -84.50 24.03 88.45
C ALA A 579 -83.32 24.60 87.65
N GLU A 580 -82.93 25.86 87.92
CA GLU A 580 -81.74 26.51 87.35
C GLU A 580 -80.46 25.73 87.64
N ALA A 581 -80.22 25.37 88.91
CA ALA A 581 -79.08 24.56 89.31
C ALA A 581 -79.06 23.16 88.67
N LYS A 582 -80.24 22.54 88.45
CA LYS A 582 -80.33 21.27 87.71
C LYS A 582 -80.02 21.44 86.23
N SER A 583 -80.47 22.53 85.61
CA SER A 583 -80.19 22.83 84.21
C SER A 583 -78.69 23.03 83.99
N LEU A 584 -78.03 23.80 84.87
CA LEU A 584 -76.59 24.02 84.82
C LEU A 584 -75.78 22.74 85.11
N ASN A 585 -76.25 21.83 85.97
CA ASN A 585 -75.59 20.53 86.12
C ASN A 585 -75.69 19.69 84.83
N LEU A 586 -76.86 19.62 84.20
CA LEU A 586 -77.03 18.90 82.92
C LEU A 586 -76.17 19.53 81.80
N GLU A 587 -76.02 20.86 81.81
CA GLU A 587 -75.12 21.57 80.90
C GLU A 587 -73.64 21.26 81.20
N LYS A 588 -73.24 21.18 82.49
CA LYS A 588 -71.90 20.71 82.89
C LYS A 588 -71.65 19.29 82.39
N ASP A 589 -72.59 18.36 82.64
CA ASP A 589 -72.46 16.96 82.23
C ASP A 589 -72.30 16.83 80.70
N LYS A 590 -73.04 17.66 79.93
CA LYS A 590 -72.90 17.77 78.48
C LYS A 590 -71.54 18.33 78.06
N ILE A 591 -71.10 19.46 78.63
CA ILE A 591 -69.81 20.08 78.30
C ILE A 591 -68.64 19.15 78.69
N GLN A 592 -68.76 18.41 79.80
CA GLN A 592 -67.78 17.42 80.22
C GLN A 592 -67.69 16.24 79.25
N MET A 593 -68.82 15.81 78.65
CA MET A 593 -68.82 14.82 77.56
C MET A 593 -68.20 15.40 76.27
N GLU A 594 -68.43 16.67 75.96
CA GLU A 594 -67.84 17.36 74.80
C GLU A 594 -66.33 17.56 74.97
N THR A 595 -65.86 17.86 76.19
CA THR A 595 -64.43 17.89 76.56
C THR A 595 -63.78 16.51 76.38
N GLY A 596 -64.47 15.44 76.83
CA GLY A 596 -63.98 14.06 76.68
C GLY A 596 -63.77 13.66 75.21
N LYS A 597 -64.69 14.06 74.31
CA LYS A 597 -64.56 13.85 72.86
C LYS A 597 -63.39 14.66 72.29
N ALA A 598 -63.33 15.95 72.61
CA ALA A 598 -62.25 16.83 72.15
C ALA A 598 -60.86 16.33 72.58
N ASN A 599 -60.73 15.73 73.78
CA ASN A 599 -59.49 15.08 74.20
C ASN A 599 -59.14 13.86 73.33
N THR A 600 -60.10 12.98 73.01
CA THR A 600 -59.83 11.84 72.11
C THR A 600 -59.55 12.26 70.65
N GLU A 601 -60.12 13.39 70.22
CA GLU A 601 -59.81 14.02 68.92
C GLU A 601 -58.42 14.67 68.94
N LEU A 602 -57.99 15.23 70.07
CA LEU A 602 -56.63 15.74 70.28
C LEU A 602 -55.58 14.62 70.24
N GLU A 603 -55.78 13.54 71.01
CA GLU A 603 -54.89 12.37 71.02
C GLU A 603 -54.70 11.80 69.60
N LYS A 604 -55.80 11.71 68.83
CA LYS A 604 -55.78 11.30 67.42
C LYS A 604 -55.01 12.28 66.53
N ALA A 605 -55.23 13.59 66.68
CA ALA A 605 -54.52 14.62 65.92
C ALA A 605 -53.01 14.65 66.26
N GLU A 606 -52.64 14.40 67.51
CA GLU A 606 -51.23 14.29 67.93
C GLU A 606 -50.54 13.05 67.35
N HIS A 607 -51.24 11.91 67.30
CA HIS A 607 -50.74 10.71 66.63
C HIS A 607 -50.57 10.92 65.12
N GLU A 608 -51.56 11.55 64.46
CA GLU A 608 -51.49 11.90 63.05
C GLU A 608 -50.34 12.89 62.72
N ILE A 609 -49.99 13.79 63.65
CA ILE A 609 -48.82 14.69 63.50
C ILE A 609 -47.53 13.87 63.58
N GLU A 610 -47.39 13.00 64.59
CA GLU A 610 -46.23 12.14 64.81
C GLU A 610 -45.95 11.19 63.63
N GLU A 611 -46.99 10.62 63.01
CA GLU A 611 -46.86 9.84 61.77
C GLU A 611 -46.36 10.69 60.59
N THR A 612 -46.84 11.93 60.47
CA THR A 612 -46.44 12.85 59.39
C THR A 612 -44.98 13.26 59.51
N ILE A 613 -44.51 13.53 60.75
CA ILE A 613 -43.11 13.84 61.04
C ILE A 613 -42.20 12.65 60.67
N LYS A 614 -42.61 11.42 60.99
CA LYS A 614 -41.85 10.21 60.62
C LYS A 614 -41.77 10.01 59.11
N ARG A 615 -42.87 10.24 58.36
CA ARG A 615 -42.85 10.21 56.89
C ARG A 615 -41.89 11.28 56.34
N LEU A 616 -41.95 12.50 56.85
CA LEU A 616 -41.08 13.60 56.45
C LEU A 616 -39.60 13.26 56.65
N GLN A 617 -39.23 12.73 57.83
CA GLN A 617 -37.87 12.28 58.13
C GLN A 617 -37.39 11.15 57.19
N GLU A 618 -38.29 10.22 56.83
CA GLU A 618 -37.97 9.14 55.90
C GLU A 618 -37.76 9.64 54.46
N ILE A 619 -38.56 10.61 53.99
CA ILE A 619 -38.36 11.24 52.68
C ILE A 619 -37.05 12.05 52.66
N GLU A 620 -36.76 12.83 53.70
CA GLU A 620 -35.48 13.57 53.83
C GLU A 620 -34.27 12.62 53.83
N ARG A 621 -34.39 11.45 54.47
CA ARG A 621 -33.37 10.38 54.43
C ARG A 621 -33.20 9.77 53.03
N LEU A 622 -34.29 9.64 52.25
CA LEU A 622 -34.24 9.16 50.87
C LEU A 622 -33.61 10.21 49.93
N ILE A 623 -33.93 11.50 50.10
CA ILE A 623 -33.31 12.62 49.37
C ILE A 623 -31.78 12.58 49.55
N LEU A 624 -31.29 12.54 50.80
CA LEU A 624 -29.85 12.49 51.07
C LEU A 624 -29.14 11.25 50.46
N SER A 625 -29.84 10.12 50.34
CA SER A 625 -29.31 8.94 49.63
C SER A 625 -29.18 9.21 48.13
N LYS A 626 -30.22 9.81 47.54
CA LYS A 626 -30.31 10.08 46.11
C LYS A 626 -29.43 11.22 45.63
N GLU A 627 -29.25 12.25 46.45
CA GLU A 627 -28.27 13.31 46.24
C GLU A 627 -26.83 12.76 46.27
N LYS A 628 -26.55 11.71 47.07
CA LYS A 628 -25.25 11.03 47.02
C LYS A 628 -25.07 10.18 45.75
N GLU A 629 -26.07 9.39 45.36
CA GLU A 629 -26.06 8.65 44.09
C GLU A 629 -25.84 9.61 42.89
N LEU A 630 -26.50 10.77 42.92
CA LEU A 630 -26.39 11.84 41.93
C LEU A 630 -24.98 12.43 41.90
N ALA A 631 -24.41 12.76 43.06
CA ALA A 631 -23.07 13.33 43.18
C ALA A 631 -21.96 12.36 42.70
N ILE A 632 -22.09 11.05 42.97
CA ILE A 632 -21.17 10.03 42.45
C ILE A 632 -21.24 9.97 40.91
N SER A 633 -22.45 9.92 40.36
CA SER A 633 -22.68 9.87 38.91
C SER A 633 -22.09 11.11 38.21
N ARG A 634 -22.32 12.30 38.79
CA ARG A 634 -21.81 13.58 38.30
C ARG A 634 -20.29 13.68 38.42
N PHE A 635 -19.71 13.24 39.53
CA PHE A 635 -18.25 13.16 39.72
C PHE A 635 -17.57 12.30 38.65
N GLN A 636 -18.14 11.12 38.36
CA GLN A 636 -17.64 10.24 37.31
C GLN A 636 -17.75 10.89 35.91
N ARG A 637 -18.87 11.56 35.60
CA ARG A 637 -19.02 12.29 34.32
C ARG A 637 -17.98 13.41 34.20
N LEU A 638 -17.81 14.24 35.22
CA LEU A 638 -16.86 15.36 35.22
C LEU A 638 -15.41 14.93 35.05
N ARG A 639 -15.03 13.74 35.55
CA ARG A 639 -13.71 13.15 35.27
C ARG A 639 -13.54 12.82 33.78
N ILE A 640 -14.57 12.29 33.13
CA ILE A 640 -14.57 12.07 31.67
C ILE A 640 -14.57 13.41 30.93
N ASP A 641 -15.40 14.38 31.31
CA ASP A 641 -15.45 15.71 30.69
C ASP A 641 -14.06 16.41 30.76
N SER A 642 -13.41 16.41 31.93
CA SER A 642 -12.05 16.96 32.12
C SER A 642 -10.99 16.19 31.32
N GLY A 643 -11.08 14.85 31.29
CA GLY A 643 -10.18 13.99 30.53
C GLY A 643 -10.28 14.19 29.02
N THR A 644 -11.50 14.24 28.48
CA THR A 644 -11.78 14.57 27.08
C THR A 644 -11.29 15.98 26.75
N ALA A 645 -11.58 16.99 27.58
CA ALA A 645 -11.08 18.36 27.36
C ALA A 645 -9.53 18.42 27.37
N LYS A 646 -8.85 17.63 28.21
CA LYS A 646 -7.38 17.48 28.20
C LYS A 646 -6.86 16.82 26.91
N ALA A 647 -7.54 15.79 26.39
CA ALA A 647 -7.18 15.14 25.13
C ALA A 647 -7.39 16.06 23.91
N GLU A 648 -8.50 16.78 23.89
CA GLU A 648 -8.84 17.73 22.83
C GLU A 648 -7.94 18.96 22.87
N ARG A 649 -7.49 19.38 24.05
CA ARG A 649 -6.42 20.37 24.21
C ARG A 649 -5.11 19.89 23.58
N SER A 650 -4.73 18.63 23.76
CA SER A 650 -3.54 18.07 23.11
C SER A 650 -3.68 18.06 21.59
N ALA A 651 -4.87 17.77 21.06
CA ALA A 651 -5.16 17.90 19.63
C ALA A 651 -5.03 19.35 19.13
N ALA A 652 -5.60 20.31 19.85
CA ALA A 652 -5.48 21.73 19.53
C ALA A 652 -4.02 22.22 19.55
N LEU A 653 -3.20 21.76 20.51
CA LEU A 653 -1.76 22.07 20.56
C LEU A 653 -0.99 21.51 19.36
N GLU A 654 -1.24 20.25 18.97
CA GLU A 654 -0.63 19.62 17.79
C GLU A 654 -1.03 20.33 16.49
N LEU A 655 -2.29 20.76 16.39
CA LEU A 655 -2.82 21.55 15.28
C LEU A 655 -2.50 23.06 15.39
N SER A 656 -1.63 23.45 16.33
CA SER A 656 -1.15 24.82 16.57
C SER A 656 -2.24 25.86 16.91
N ASP A 657 -3.42 25.42 17.33
CA ASP A 657 -4.54 26.25 17.78
C ASP A 657 -4.42 26.59 19.27
N LEU A 658 -3.53 27.53 19.57
CA LEU A 658 -3.25 27.98 20.94
C LEU A 658 -4.43 28.67 21.62
N GLU A 659 -5.40 29.19 20.88
CA GLU A 659 -6.59 29.83 21.45
C GLU A 659 -7.55 28.76 21.99
N GLU A 660 -7.92 27.79 21.15
CA GLU A 660 -8.78 26.66 21.55
C GLU A 660 -8.10 25.79 22.62
N ALA A 661 -6.77 25.58 22.54
CA ALA A 661 -6.00 24.84 23.56
C ALA A 661 -5.99 25.52 24.95
N ASN A 662 -6.16 26.84 25.04
CA ASN A 662 -6.29 27.54 26.31
C ASN A 662 -7.73 27.46 26.84
N LEU A 663 -8.74 27.64 25.98
CA LEU A 663 -10.15 27.49 26.36
C LEU A 663 -10.46 26.07 26.85
N LEU A 664 -9.88 25.04 26.22
CA LEU A 664 -9.99 23.65 26.67
C LEU A 664 -9.19 23.35 27.95
N LEU A 665 -8.18 24.15 28.29
CA LEU A 665 -7.51 24.06 29.59
C LEU A 665 -8.39 24.59 30.71
N GLU A 666 -9.04 25.75 30.49
CA GLU A 666 -9.97 26.36 31.43
C GLU A 666 -11.19 25.45 31.66
N GLU A 667 -11.77 24.91 30.59
CA GLU A 667 -12.88 23.95 30.63
C GLU A 667 -12.51 22.64 31.38
N ALA A 668 -11.31 22.11 31.14
CA ALA A 668 -10.82 20.93 31.88
C ALA A 668 -10.59 21.21 33.37
N GLN A 669 -10.12 22.41 33.73
CA GLN A 669 -9.89 22.84 35.11
C GLN A 669 -11.19 23.17 35.85
N GLU A 670 -12.21 23.69 35.16
CA GLU A 670 -13.54 23.93 35.73
C GLU A 670 -14.21 22.60 36.11
N ALA A 671 -14.22 21.62 35.20
CA ALA A 671 -14.76 20.29 35.47
C ALA A 671 -14.01 19.56 36.60
N GLU A 672 -12.68 19.67 36.65
CA GLU A 672 -11.84 19.11 37.73
C GLU A 672 -12.08 19.82 39.07
N SER A 673 -12.26 21.14 39.05
CA SER A 673 -12.64 21.93 40.24
C SER A 673 -14.04 21.59 40.75
N GLU A 674 -15.00 21.29 39.86
CA GLU A 674 -16.33 20.82 40.26
C GLU A 674 -16.28 19.40 40.83
N ALA A 675 -15.52 18.49 40.21
CA ALA A 675 -15.35 17.13 40.68
C ALA A 675 -14.76 17.11 42.12
N GLU A 676 -13.71 17.89 42.38
CA GLU A 676 -13.12 17.99 43.72
C GLU A 676 -14.07 18.64 44.75
N LYS A 677 -14.88 19.64 44.35
CA LYS A 677 -15.93 20.19 45.23
C LYS A 677 -16.96 19.12 45.62
N LEU A 678 -17.42 18.30 44.68
CA LEU A 678 -18.35 17.19 44.94
C LEU A 678 -17.71 16.11 45.82
N LYS A 679 -16.48 15.70 45.54
CA LYS A 679 -15.69 14.75 46.34
C LYS A 679 -15.60 15.18 47.81
N LEU A 680 -15.24 16.45 48.04
CA LEU A 680 -15.17 17.04 49.39
C LEU A 680 -16.54 17.17 50.06
N THR A 681 -17.57 17.61 49.33
CA THR A 681 -18.91 17.90 49.90
C THR A 681 -19.67 16.62 50.28
N CYS A 682 -19.58 15.58 49.45
CA CYS A 682 -20.27 14.31 49.66
C CYS A 682 -19.42 13.28 50.41
N GLY A 683 -18.18 13.61 50.76
CA GLY A 683 -17.27 12.74 51.52
C GLY A 683 -16.88 11.46 50.78
N LEU A 684 -16.80 11.53 49.44
CA LEU A 684 -16.51 10.38 48.58
C LEU A 684 -15.10 9.88 48.86
N LYS A 685 -14.97 8.59 49.20
CA LYS A 685 -13.68 7.95 49.48
C LYS A 685 -13.14 7.27 48.23
N GLU A 686 -11.82 7.07 48.20
CA GLU A 686 -11.10 6.28 47.18
C GLU A 686 -11.74 4.90 46.91
N VAL A 687 -12.32 4.25 47.93
CA VAL A 687 -13.03 2.96 47.78
C VAL A 687 -14.31 3.08 46.94
N GLU A 688 -15.00 4.23 46.99
CA GLU A 688 -16.16 4.53 46.11
C GLU A 688 -15.70 4.98 44.70
N GLU A 689 -14.39 5.17 44.50
CA GLU A 689 -13.75 5.30 43.18
C GLU A 689 -13.32 3.93 42.61
N GLU A 690 -13.17 2.88 43.43
CA GLU A 690 -12.67 1.55 42.99
C GLU A 690 -13.76 0.57 42.48
N GLU A 691 -15.02 0.68 42.91
CA GLU A 691 -16.05 -0.34 42.60
C GLU A 691 -16.58 -0.34 41.14
N GLY A 692 -16.16 0.60 40.28
CA GLY A 692 -16.68 0.75 38.91
C GLY A 692 -15.61 1.01 37.84
N GLU A 693 -14.87 -0.04 37.43
CA GLU A 693 -13.92 -0.08 36.30
C GLU A 693 -12.87 1.07 36.19
N ALA A 694 -12.68 1.88 37.24
CA ALA A 694 -12.12 3.23 37.14
C ALA A 694 -10.65 3.37 36.67
N LYS A 695 -9.95 2.25 36.41
CA LYS A 695 -8.58 2.22 35.88
C LYS A 695 -8.49 2.52 34.37
N SER A 696 -9.62 2.65 33.67
CA SER A 696 -9.65 2.97 32.23
C SER A 696 -9.64 4.46 31.89
N TYR A 697 -9.66 5.37 32.88
CA TYR A 697 -9.95 6.80 32.71
C TYR A 697 -8.81 7.76 33.12
N GLU A 698 -7.54 7.34 33.00
CA GLU A 698 -6.38 8.23 33.22
C GLU A 698 -5.89 8.92 31.94
N VAL A 699 -6.11 8.32 30.76
CA VAL A 699 -5.67 8.84 29.46
C VAL A 699 -6.82 8.80 28.47
N PHE A 700 -7.04 9.90 27.74
CA PHE A 700 -8.06 10.04 26.71
C PHE A 700 -7.41 10.50 25.41
N VAL A 701 -8.04 10.21 24.27
CA VAL A 701 -7.55 10.56 22.93
C VAL A 701 -8.64 11.28 22.14
N SER A 702 -8.24 12.26 21.34
CA SER A 702 -9.13 13.04 20.47
C SER A 702 -9.37 12.36 19.13
N MET A 703 -10.62 12.34 18.67
CA MET A 703 -10.98 11.88 17.31
C MET A 703 -10.38 12.76 16.21
N GLU A 704 -10.22 14.06 16.47
CA GLU A 704 -9.58 15.02 15.56
C GLU A 704 -8.08 14.72 15.42
N LEU A 705 -7.43 14.30 16.51
CA LEU A 705 -6.03 13.89 16.49
C LEU A 705 -5.85 12.54 15.79
N ILE A 706 -6.70 11.54 16.08
CA ILE A 706 -6.66 10.22 15.40
C ILE A 706 -6.84 10.41 13.88
N ALA A 707 -7.75 11.28 13.45
CA ALA A 707 -7.94 11.59 12.03
C ALA A 707 -6.68 12.23 11.40
N THR A 708 -6.05 13.18 12.07
CA THR A 708 -5.00 14.04 11.49
C THR A 708 -3.58 13.47 11.55
N VAL A 709 -3.27 12.51 12.45
CA VAL A 709 -1.89 12.02 12.62
C VAL A 709 -1.53 10.76 11.80
N GLY A 710 -0.22 10.62 11.50
CA GLY A 710 0.37 9.45 10.84
C GLY A 710 0.90 8.39 11.81
N LEU A 711 1.41 7.28 11.23
CA LEU A 711 1.76 6.02 11.91
C LEU A 711 2.48 6.16 13.26
N ILE A 712 3.59 6.91 13.33
CA ILE A 712 4.40 7.04 14.56
C ILE A 712 3.57 7.60 15.72
N LYS A 713 2.82 8.69 15.48
CA LYS A 713 1.97 9.28 16.52
C LYS A 713 0.74 8.43 16.84
N LEU A 714 0.23 7.65 15.87
CA LEU A 714 -0.83 6.67 16.13
C LEU A 714 -0.34 5.53 17.03
N GLN A 715 0.93 5.12 16.91
CA GLN A 715 1.57 4.16 17.82
C GLN A 715 1.72 4.79 19.23
N GLU A 716 2.28 6.00 19.35
CA GLU A 716 2.39 6.73 20.63
C GLU A 716 1.04 6.90 21.35
N LEU A 717 -0.02 7.23 20.60
CA LEU A 717 -1.37 7.35 21.15
C LEU A 717 -1.95 5.99 21.58
N ALA A 718 -1.73 4.93 20.81
CA ALA A 718 -2.18 3.58 21.16
C ALA A 718 -1.44 3.00 22.37
N GLU A 719 -0.16 3.30 22.56
CA GLU A 719 0.61 2.93 23.76
C GLU A 719 0.16 3.71 25.01
N SER A 720 -0.41 4.91 24.84
CA SER A 720 -0.93 5.72 25.95
C SER A 720 -2.29 5.24 26.49
N VAL A 721 -3.03 4.44 25.71
CA VAL A 721 -4.40 3.99 26.01
C VAL A 721 -4.40 2.59 26.63
N PRO A 722 -5.20 2.33 27.68
CA PRO A 722 -5.35 0.99 28.25
C PRO A 722 -5.96 0.01 27.23
N SER A 723 -5.29 -1.14 27.05
CA SER A 723 -5.68 -2.22 26.11
C SER A 723 -6.80 -3.13 26.61
#